data_AF-A0A401HXV9-F1
#
_entry.id   AF-A0A401HXV9-F1
#
_cell.length_a   1.000
_cell.length_b   1.000
_cell.length_c   1.000
_cell.angle_alpha   90.00
_cell.angle_beta   90.00
_cell.angle_gamma   90.00
#
_symmetry.space_group_name_H-M   'P 1'
#
loop_
_entity.id
_entity.type
_entity.pdbx_description
1 polymer ?
#
loop_
_entity_poly.entity_id
_entity_poly.type
_entity_poly.pdbx_seq_one_letter_code
_entity_poly.pdbx_strand_id
1 'polypeptide(L)'
;MYTSNPPRRLTALLLAVALILSLIASGSVQAAEPSASADTPIATDTFDYFKRVYPSLSGTDHVFETVTSHELSTLLDSEGTYLILIGGAWSEATQLQIAEINAQAKAYGVENIYNFDTRLDGKSIDITNEEGDQRDKKLYVELVNKYLLNLPDIEDKVTYQEGEAVIEAKKITAPFLFAYKKGRTSESEPAPIIASASSDWGQVFEAISVETNGQKVAEHDVFTAEDYFTKVYDDRLERDIFRGKQVVFEHITYDELLELLKTDGTHNILIGGSWCPNTQPVIGLIQDAATSKGITKIYNFDTKLDGGVYGTGGNDFQIRTTDHRYAKLYVDLVNTYLKNLTTYNAGQNPPTRISYQQDDQTVFATRLQIPYPFIYDKSAVDAQGGAAPILGHVELMYTWTNIVEGHQSGNRARYNQALDLLYSRLELSPSGLTGVAPSYNGAANGKIAGTTTALEYKLASSETYTRAANGETAGLSPGTYHVRYAAKTGYNANALEPTELYYSAGPTVEVVVPASTTSPPSSGYYPPPTSTPPVDEQEGTTSPGEETPGAAPPSSVVVEATIDEETAYAVAAVTAEAVEQLIAAAKRAEADGEKAVVELSVNPGAAATVQLTIPREAFNALASSTDASIKLVYDDLGTLLFDTDTVQSIYAGAEDGDISFIIGKTSLTAEGQAALGDRPVYDISVFAGETPIETFGGSKVRVSVPYTLAAGESPEAIVVYAVSATGELETLRGHYVASTRTVVFGTTHFSQFIIGHNPVAFVDVAESAWHAPAIRFLAARGITTGTDDDRYSPGAQVTRGQFIVLLLNSYGIAPEAGATDNFADAGSTYYTDYLAAAKRYGIAQGSGDNRFSPDESITRQELFTLLYRALDTLAELPEATVDAGSDSYSDVDQVAPYAREALDALVSRGIIQGEGDKLNPQELTTRAQAAQVLYNLLSQH
;
A
#
# COMPACT_ATOMS: atom_id res chain seq x y z
N MET A 1 -20.29 -11.52 57.66
CA MET A 1 -19.65 -10.19 57.80
C MET A 1 -18.32 -10.24 57.07
N TYR A 2 -18.32 -9.85 55.80
CA TYR A 2 -17.15 -9.35 55.06
C TYR A 2 -17.74 -8.49 53.95
N THR A 3 -17.51 -7.19 54.05
CA THR A 3 -18.00 -6.14 53.15
C THR A 3 -16.96 -5.93 52.06
N SER A 4 -17.28 -6.24 50.80
CA SER A 4 -16.51 -5.83 49.64
C SER A 4 -16.99 -4.45 49.16
N ASN A 5 -16.09 -3.49 49.08
CA ASN A 5 -16.31 -2.19 48.44
C ASN A 5 -16.32 -2.37 46.91
N PRO A 6 -17.20 -1.69 46.15
CA PRO A 6 -17.05 -1.59 44.70
C PRO A 6 -15.99 -0.53 44.35
N PRO A 7 -15.34 -0.62 43.17
CA PRO A 7 -14.39 0.38 42.70
C PRO A 7 -15.11 1.69 42.37
N ARG A 8 -14.69 2.77 43.02
CA ARG A 8 -15.28 4.13 43.02
C ARG A 8 -15.11 4.94 41.72
N ARG A 9 -15.07 4.34 40.53
CA ARG A 9 -14.83 5.10 39.28
C ARG A 9 -15.99 5.13 38.27
N LEU A 10 -17.08 4.39 38.44
CA LEU A 10 -18.19 4.37 37.47
C LEU A 10 -19.44 5.18 37.84
N THR A 11 -19.51 5.81 39.02
CA THR A 11 -20.79 6.36 39.54
C THR A 11 -21.05 7.84 39.22
N ALA A 12 -20.24 8.49 38.38
CA ALA A 12 -20.34 9.94 38.12
C ALA A 12 -20.85 10.31 36.70
N LEU A 13 -21.26 9.35 35.87
CA LEU A 13 -21.54 9.57 34.45
C LEU A 13 -23.03 9.87 34.09
N LEU A 14 -23.90 10.04 35.09
CA LEU A 14 -25.36 9.92 34.89
C LEU A 14 -26.13 11.24 34.66
N LEU A 15 -25.51 12.37 34.33
CA LEU A 15 -26.27 13.64 34.28
C LEU A 15 -25.73 14.75 33.36
N ALA A 16 -25.58 14.55 32.04
CA ALA A 16 -25.43 15.68 31.09
C ALA A 16 -25.49 15.30 29.58
N VAL A 17 -26.62 14.83 29.01
CA VAL A 17 -26.77 14.73 27.53
C VAL A 17 -28.19 15.06 27.07
N ALA A 18 -28.70 16.24 27.40
CA ALA A 18 -29.98 16.70 26.86
C ALA A 18 -29.96 18.21 26.64
N LEU A 19 -29.30 18.70 25.56
CA LEU A 19 -29.51 20.08 25.05
C LEU A 19 -28.68 20.47 23.80
N ILE A 20 -28.71 19.74 22.67
CA ILE A 20 -28.27 20.33 21.38
C ILE A 20 -29.06 19.70 20.22
N LEU A 21 -30.29 20.18 20.00
CA LEU A 21 -31.09 19.93 18.79
C LEU A 21 -32.08 21.09 18.63
N SER A 22 -31.58 22.23 18.17
CA SER A 22 -32.38 23.36 17.68
C SER A 22 -31.43 24.46 17.25
N LEU A 23 -31.69 25.09 16.10
CA LEU A 23 -30.97 26.21 15.46
C LEU A 23 -29.98 25.73 14.39
N ILE A 24 -30.12 26.03 13.10
CA ILE A 24 -30.89 27.06 12.40
C ILE A 24 -31.41 26.43 11.10
N ALA A 25 -32.50 26.99 10.60
CA ALA A 25 -32.96 26.87 9.23
C ALA A 25 -32.92 28.29 8.63
N SER A 26 -32.65 28.36 7.32
CA SER A 26 -33.06 29.36 6.33
C SER A 26 -32.10 30.49 5.93
N GLY A 27 -31.76 30.54 4.63
CA GLY A 27 -31.16 31.70 3.98
C GLY A 27 -30.66 31.46 2.55
N SER A 28 -31.57 31.34 1.57
CA SER A 28 -31.26 31.24 0.14
C SER A 28 -30.59 32.49 -0.46
N VAL A 29 -29.41 32.37 -1.07
CA VAL A 29 -28.92 33.25 -2.16
C VAL A 29 -28.06 32.45 -3.15
N GLN A 30 -28.45 32.46 -4.41
CA GLN A 30 -27.86 31.73 -5.53
C GLN A 30 -26.71 32.53 -6.16
N ALA A 31 -25.51 31.96 -6.20
CA ALA A 31 -24.42 32.39 -7.08
C ALA A 31 -23.76 31.14 -7.68
N ALA A 32 -23.72 31.08 -9.01
CA ALA A 32 -23.31 29.93 -9.79
C ALA A 32 -21.85 29.53 -9.53
N GLU A 33 -21.67 28.24 -9.24
CA GLU A 33 -20.38 27.55 -9.25
C GLU A 33 -19.77 27.54 -10.65
N PRO A 34 -18.46 27.72 -10.78
CA PRO A 34 -17.73 27.28 -11.93
C PRO A 34 -17.07 25.91 -11.62
N SER A 35 -17.47 24.93 -12.42
CA SER A 35 -17.00 23.54 -12.44
C SER A 35 -15.47 23.36 -12.55
N ALA A 36 -14.85 22.70 -11.57
CA ALA A 36 -13.57 22.01 -11.72
C ALA A 36 -13.89 20.50 -11.86
N SER A 37 -13.80 19.90 -13.05
CA SER A 37 -12.58 19.35 -13.65
C SER A 37 -11.96 18.24 -12.81
N ALA A 38 -12.32 17.02 -13.18
CA ALA A 38 -11.69 15.78 -12.75
C ALA A 38 -10.16 15.87 -12.81
N ASP A 39 -9.52 15.61 -11.68
CA ASP A 39 -8.09 15.31 -11.64
C ASP A 39 -7.89 13.90 -12.21
N THR A 40 -7.36 13.85 -13.43
CA THR A 40 -6.71 12.65 -13.97
C THR A 40 -5.45 12.37 -13.14
N PRO A 41 -5.15 11.12 -12.76
CA PRO A 41 -3.90 10.79 -12.08
C PRO A 41 -2.70 11.30 -12.87
N ILE A 42 -1.79 11.99 -12.19
CA ILE A 42 -0.53 12.43 -12.80
C ILE A 42 0.28 11.17 -13.14
N ALA A 43 0.46 10.90 -14.43
CA ALA A 43 1.36 9.84 -14.89
C ALA A 43 2.77 10.11 -14.37
N THR A 44 3.24 9.30 -13.42
CA THR A 44 4.67 9.14 -13.17
C THR A 44 5.25 8.46 -14.39
N ASP A 45 6.09 9.16 -15.16
CA ASP A 45 6.84 8.56 -16.26
C ASP A 45 7.65 7.38 -15.68
N THR A 46 7.24 6.15 -16.00
CA THR A 46 7.92 4.94 -15.51
C THR A 46 9.16 4.75 -16.36
N PHE A 47 10.30 5.24 -15.89
CA PHE A 47 11.59 4.91 -16.51
C PHE A 47 11.71 3.38 -16.58
N ASP A 48 11.75 2.88 -17.80
CA ASP A 48 11.85 1.47 -18.14
C ASP A 48 13.11 1.33 -19.00
N TYR A 49 14.19 0.84 -18.37
CA TYR A 49 15.49 0.70 -19.00
C TYR A 49 15.41 -0.23 -20.22
N PHE A 50 14.75 -1.38 -20.09
CA PHE A 50 14.72 -2.40 -21.13
C PHE A 50 13.99 -1.92 -22.39
N LYS A 51 12.83 -1.27 -22.26
CA LYS A 51 12.13 -0.69 -23.43
C LYS A 51 12.94 0.37 -24.15
N ARG A 52 13.85 1.03 -23.43
CA ARG A 52 14.68 2.11 -23.97
C ARG A 52 15.90 1.58 -24.72
N VAL A 53 16.59 0.59 -24.17
CA VAL A 53 17.84 0.07 -24.77
C VAL A 53 17.62 -1.12 -25.70
N TYR A 54 16.45 -1.77 -25.64
CA TYR A 54 16.03 -2.84 -26.55
C TYR A 54 14.81 -2.42 -27.37
N PRO A 55 15.01 -1.95 -28.62
CA PRO A 55 13.90 -1.54 -29.48
C PRO A 55 12.84 -2.63 -29.70
N SER A 56 13.24 -3.90 -29.64
CA SER A 56 12.36 -5.07 -29.78
C SER A 56 11.39 -5.27 -28.62
N LEU A 57 11.59 -4.58 -27.49
CA LEU A 57 10.67 -4.57 -26.34
C LEU A 57 9.79 -3.32 -26.28
N SER A 58 10.01 -2.34 -27.17
CA SER A 58 9.24 -1.09 -27.20
C SER A 58 7.75 -1.36 -27.42
N GLY A 59 6.91 -0.89 -26.50
CA GLY A 59 5.46 -1.11 -26.53
C GLY A 59 5.00 -2.52 -26.11
N THR A 60 5.89 -3.33 -25.55
CA THR A 60 5.56 -4.64 -24.96
C THR A 60 5.90 -4.65 -23.48
N ASP A 61 5.08 -5.29 -22.64
CA ASP A 61 5.53 -5.54 -21.26
C ASP A 61 6.69 -6.55 -21.28
N HIS A 62 7.58 -6.50 -20.29
CA HIS A 62 8.68 -7.44 -20.18
C HIS A 62 8.86 -7.94 -18.76
N VAL A 63 9.60 -9.04 -18.63
CA VAL A 63 9.89 -9.69 -17.35
C VAL A 63 11.28 -9.37 -16.80
N PHE A 64 12.09 -8.55 -17.51
CA PHE A 64 13.48 -8.31 -17.10
C PHE A 64 13.62 -7.22 -16.04
N GLU A 65 14.54 -7.44 -15.10
CA GLU A 65 14.98 -6.48 -14.09
C GLU A 65 16.50 -6.51 -13.99
N THR A 66 17.17 -5.37 -14.06
CA THR A 66 18.64 -5.33 -13.95
C THR A 66 19.04 -5.59 -12.50
N VAL A 67 20.07 -6.41 -12.29
CA VAL A 67 20.70 -6.58 -10.98
C VAL A 67 22.17 -6.21 -11.06
N THR A 68 22.65 -5.53 -10.04
CA THR A 68 24.08 -5.32 -9.88
C THR A 68 24.80 -6.57 -9.40
N SER A 69 26.14 -6.63 -9.49
CA SER A 69 26.91 -7.78 -9.01
C SER A 69 26.63 -8.10 -7.54
N HIS A 70 26.35 -7.07 -6.72
CA HIS A 70 26.02 -7.27 -5.32
C HIS A 70 24.61 -7.83 -5.13
N GLU A 71 23.62 -7.31 -5.87
CA GLU A 71 22.26 -7.84 -5.86
C GLU A 71 22.25 -9.28 -6.36
N LEU A 72 22.95 -9.58 -7.46
CA LEU A 72 23.13 -10.93 -7.96
C LEU A 72 23.75 -11.84 -6.90
N SER A 73 24.84 -11.43 -6.24
CA SER A 73 25.45 -12.23 -5.17
C SER A 73 24.51 -12.46 -3.98
N THR A 74 23.69 -11.46 -3.63
CA THR A 74 22.73 -11.53 -2.52
C THR A 74 21.58 -12.46 -2.89
N LEU A 75 21.08 -12.36 -4.12
CA LEU A 75 20.05 -13.22 -4.69
C LEU A 75 20.54 -14.68 -4.75
N LEU A 76 21.75 -14.93 -5.24
CA LEU A 76 22.32 -16.29 -5.31
C LEU A 76 22.63 -16.87 -3.90
N ASP A 77 22.86 -16.03 -2.89
CA ASP A 77 22.96 -16.46 -1.48
C ASP A 77 21.58 -16.58 -0.79
N SER A 78 20.48 -16.23 -1.46
CA SER A 78 19.12 -16.33 -0.94
C SER A 78 18.52 -17.71 -1.17
N GLU A 79 17.63 -18.14 -0.27
CA GLU A 79 16.77 -19.29 -0.53
C GLU A 79 15.81 -18.96 -1.66
N GLY A 80 15.44 -19.95 -2.46
CA GLY A 80 14.47 -19.80 -3.55
C GLY A 80 14.98 -20.28 -4.90
N THR A 81 14.10 -20.19 -5.90
CA THR A 81 14.39 -20.55 -7.28
C THR A 81 14.26 -19.34 -8.19
N TYR A 82 15.35 -18.96 -8.84
CA TYR A 82 15.45 -17.69 -9.60
C TYR A 82 15.85 -17.92 -11.05
N LEU A 83 15.37 -17.05 -11.94
CA LEU A 83 15.78 -16.97 -13.34
C LEU A 83 16.76 -15.82 -13.55
N ILE A 84 17.93 -16.11 -14.11
CA ILE A 84 18.99 -15.14 -14.33
C ILE A 84 19.42 -15.12 -15.79
N LEU A 85 19.55 -13.93 -16.35
CA LEU A 85 20.08 -13.68 -17.69
C LEU A 85 21.41 -12.92 -17.59
N ILE A 86 22.52 -13.55 -17.97
CA ILE A 86 23.78 -12.85 -18.20
C ILE A 86 23.76 -12.26 -19.60
N GLY A 87 23.79 -10.94 -19.71
CA GLY A 87 23.82 -10.22 -20.98
C GLY A 87 23.46 -8.75 -20.84
N GLY A 88 23.79 -7.96 -21.86
CA GLY A 88 23.55 -6.52 -21.85
C GLY A 88 23.26 -5.96 -23.24
N ALA A 89 22.82 -4.71 -23.30
CA ALA A 89 22.37 -4.08 -24.55
C ALA A 89 23.50 -3.91 -25.59
N TRP A 90 24.76 -3.99 -25.15
CA TRP A 90 25.95 -3.99 -25.99
C TRP A 90 26.12 -5.27 -26.82
N SER A 91 25.48 -6.38 -26.44
CA SER A 91 25.57 -7.65 -27.16
C SER A 91 24.54 -7.69 -28.29
N GLU A 92 25.02 -7.83 -29.53
CA GLU A 92 24.15 -8.00 -30.70
C GLU A 92 23.26 -9.25 -30.55
N ALA A 93 23.80 -10.34 -29.99
CA ALA A 93 23.03 -11.55 -29.73
C ALA A 93 21.92 -11.30 -28.70
N THR A 94 22.21 -10.58 -27.62
CA THR A 94 21.20 -10.21 -26.62
C THR A 94 20.13 -9.31 -27.25
N GLN A 95 20.52 -8.30 -28.03
CA GLN A 95 19.58 -7.43 -28.77
C GLN A 95 18.61 -8.22 -29.66
N LEU A 96 19.11 -9.24 -30.36
CA LEU A 96 18.30 -10.07 -31.27
C LEU A 96 17.38 -11.04 -30.53
N GLN A 97 17.80 -11.56 -29.38
CA GLN A 97 17.13 -12.68 -28.70
C GLN A 97 16.25 -12.25 -27.51
N ILE A 98 16.42 -11.04 -26.97
CA ILE A 98 15.72 -10.59 -25.76
C ILE A 98 14.18 -10.67 -25.88
N ALA A 99 13.63 -10.34 -27.06
CA ALA A 99 12.18 -10.40 -27.30
C ALA A 99 11.66 -11.85 -27.36
N GLU A 100 12.46 -12.78 -27.88
CA GLU A 100 12.14 -14.20 -27.87
C GLU A 100 12.19 -14.76 -26.44
N ILE A 101 13.23 -14.41 -25.66
CA ILE A 101 13.33 -14.78 -24.24
C ILE A 101 12.10 -14.28 -23.49
N ASN A 102 11.71 -13.01 -23.70
CA ASN A 102 10.51 -12.42 -23.07
C ASN A 102 9.23 -13.17 -23.44
N ALA A 103 9.02 -13.44 -24.73
CA ALA A 103 7.83 -14.12 -25.22
C ALA A 103 7.71 -15.54 -24.66
N GLN A 104 8.81 -16.28 -24.62
CA GLN A 104 8.84 -17.62 -24.03
C GLN A 104 8.61 -17.56 -22.52
N ALA A 105 9.33 -16.70 -21.80
CA ALA A 105 9.15 -16.52 -20.36
C ALA A 105 7.68 -16.27 -19.99
N LYS A 106 7.01 -15.34 -20.69
CA LYS A 106 5.57 -15.07 -20.50
C LYS A 106 4.68 -16.25 -20.85
N ALA A 107 4.98 -17.01 -21.89
CA ALA A 107 4.21 -18.21 -22.24
C ALA A 107 4.26 -19.27 -21.13
N TYR A 108 5.33 -19.28 -20.35
CA TYR A 108 5.51 -20.11 -19.17
C TYR A 108 5.00 -19.49 -17.86
N GLY A 109 4.51 -18.24 -17.89
CA GLY A 109 4.01 -17.53 -16.71
C GLY A 109 5.10 -16.95 -15.80
N VAL A 110 6.31 -16.71 -16.35
CA VAL A 110 7.39 -16.04 -15.63
C VAL A 110 7.05 -14.57 -15.44
N GLU A 111 7.30 -14.07 -14.23
CA GLU A 111 7.07 -12.66 -13.86
C GLU A 111 8.37 -11.85 -13.90
N ASN A 112 9.48 -12.44 -13.42
CA ASN A 112 10.78 -11.77 -13.32
C ASN A 112 11.95 -12.64 -13.86
N ILE A 113 12.89 -12.00 -14.55
CA ILE A 113 14.20 -12.50 -14.95
C ILE A 113 15.24 -11.46 -14.56
N TYR A 114 16.13 -11.83 -13.64
CA TYR A 114 17.20 -10.95 -13.16
C TYR A 114 18.34 -10.89 -14.18
N ASN A 115 18.56 -9.72 -14.76
CA ASN A 115 19.56 -9.50 -15.79
C ASN A 115 20.83 -8.90 -15.22
N PHE A 116 21.97 -9.56 -15.46
CA PHE A 116 23.27 -9.07 -15.06
C PHE A 116 24.10 -8.69 -16.29
N ASP A 117 24.47 -7.41 -16.39
CA ASP A 117 25.34 -6.90 -17.44
C ASP A 117 26.81 -7.01 -17.02
N THR A 118 27.59 -7.80 -17.76
CA THR A 118 29.04 -7.95 -17.51
C THR A 118 29.84 -6.71 -17.90
N ARG A 119 29.24 -5.73 -18.58
CA ARG A 119 29.82 -4.42 -18.83
C ARG A 119 29.30 -3.43 -17.80
N LEU A 120 30.09 -3.18 -16.75
CA LEU A 120 29.63 -2.43 -15.58
C LEU A 120 29.25 -0.96 -15.86
N ASP A 121 29.72 -0.41 -16.98
CA ASP A 121 29.36 0.92 -17.49
C ASP A 121 28.38 0.87 -18.69
N GLY A 122 27.82 -0.31 -18.98
CA GLY A 122 27.00 -0.62 -20.15
C GLY A 122 27.76 -0.67 -21.47
N LYS A 123 29.09 -0.46 -21.48
CA LYS A 123 29.84 -0.20 -22.72
C LYS A 123 31.21 -0.83 -22.80
N SER A 124 32.13 -0.49 -21.92
CA SER A 124 33.56 -0.73 -22.12
C SER A 124 34.25 -1.48 -20.97
N ILE A 125 33.71 -1.44 -19.76
CA ILE A 125 34.28 -2.11 -18.59
C ILE A 125 33.70 -3.53 -18.52
N ASP A 126 34.19 -4.40 -19.39
CA ASP A 126 33.76 -5.80 -19.48
C ASP A 126 34.57 -6.69 -18.53
N ILE A 127 33.93 -7.21 -17.47
CA ILE A 127 34.58 -8.07 -16.46
C ILE A 127 34.93 -9.47 -17.00
N THR A 128 34.48 -9.81 -18.20
CA THR A 128 34.82 -11.06 -18.90
C THR A 128 35.99 -10.92 -19.87
N ASN A 129 36.47 -9.69 -20.12
CA ASN A 129 37.55 -9.46 -21.06
C ASN A 129 38.87 -10.01 -20.52
N GLU A 130 39.42 -11.05 -21.17
CA GLU A 130 40.67 -11.70 -20.78
C GLU A 130 41.88 -10.75 -20.77
N GLU A 131 41.89 -9.78 -21.67
CA GLU A 131 42.92 -8.72 -21.76
C GLU A 131 42.68 -7.57 -20.77
N GLY A 132 41.57 -7.61 -20.02
CA GLY A 132 41.19 -6.60 -19.04
C GLY A 132 42.03 -6.59 -17.76
N ASP A 133 41.76 -5.62 -16.88
CA ASP A 133 42.45 -5.50 -15.59
C ASP A 133 42.17 -6.73 -14.71
N GLN A 134 43.19 -7.18 -13.98
CA GLN A 134 43.12 -8.33 -13.09
C GLN A 134 42.03 -8.17 -12.02
N ARG A 135 41.79 -6.94 -11.55
CA ARG A 135 40.76 -6.64 -10.54
C ARG A 135 39.33 -6.80 -11.09
N ASP A 136 39.14 -6.58 -12.38
CA ASP A 136 37.82 -6.64 -13.03
C ASP A 136 37.45 -8.10 -13.25
N LYS A 137 38.42 -8.84 -13.80
CA LYS A 137 38.33 -10.28 -13.98
C LYS A 137 38.11 -11.03 -12.67
N LYS A 138 38.73 -10.57 -11.57
CA LYS A 138 38.57 -11.17 -10.25
C LYS A 138 37.09 -11.19 -9.81
N LEU A 139 36.34 -10.11 -10.03
CA LEU A 139 34.91 -10.04 -9.71
C LEU A 139 34.11 -11.14 -10.42
N TYR A 140 34.31 -11.29 -11.73
CA TYR A 140 33.66 -12.33 -12.52
C TYR A 140 34.07 -13.74 -12.06
N VAL A 141 35.37 -13.99 -11.94
CA VAL A 141 35.91 -15.31 -11.62
C VAL A 141 35.46 -15.78 -10.23
N GLU A 142 35.43 -14.89 -9.24
CA GLU A 142 34.94 -15.21 -7.90
C GLU A 142 33.44 -15.49 -7.88
N LEU A 143 32.63 -14.72 -8.62
CA LEU A 143 31.20 -14.95 -8.74
C LEU A 143 30.91 -16.31 -9.37
N VAL A 144 31.54 -16.62 -10.50
CA VAL A 144 31.36 -17.90 -11.19
C VAL A 144 31.82 -19.08 -10.32
N ASN A 145 33.02 -19.00 -9.73
CA ASN A 145 33.56 -20.11 -8.94
C ASN A 145 32.83 -20.31 -7.61
N LYS A 146 32.19 -19.27 -7.06
CA LYS A 146 31.40 -19.40 -5.84
C LYS A 146 30.02 -19.98 -6.12
N TYR A 147 29.33 -19.49 -7.15
CA TYR A 147 27.90 -19.76 -7.33
C TYR A 147 27.58 -20.72 -8.47
N LEU A 148 28.35 -20.73 -9.57
CA LEU A 148 27.99 -21.41 -10.82
C LEU A 148 28.76 -22.73 -10.99
N LEU A 149 28.60 -23.63 -10.01
CA LEU A 149 29.46 -24.80 -9.82
C LEU A 149 29.30 -25.91 -10.87
N ASN A 150 28.10 -26.05 -11.45
CA ASN A 150 27.75 -27.11 -12.41
C ASN A 150 27.45 -26.56 -13.81
N LEU A 151 28.14 -25.50 -14.23
CA LEU A 151 28.06 -24.97 -15.60
C LEU A 151 28.38 -26.06 -16.65
N PRO A 152 27.79 -26.00 -17.85
CA PRO A 152 28.12 -26.90 -18.95
C PRO A 152 29.61 -26.78 -19.33
N ASP A 153 30.13 -27.74 -20.10
CA ASP A 153 31.50 -27.67 -20.60
C ASP A 153 31.64 -26.49 -21.56
N ILE A 154 32.38 -25.48 -21.10
CA ILE A 154 32.68 -24.24 -21.82
C ILE A 154 34.20 -24.19 -21.96
N GLU A 155 34.68 -24.06 -23.20
CA GLU A 155 36.11 -24.08 -23.52
C GLU A 155 36.81 -22.78 -23.08
N ASP A 156 36.18 -21.64 -23.32
CA ASP A 156 36.72 -20.33 -23.01
C ASP A 156 36.75 -20.07 -21.49
N LYS A 157 37.81 -19.39 -21.03
CA LYS A 157 38.02 -19.10 -19.61
C LYS A 157 38.44 -17.66 -19.37
N VAL A 158 37.96 -17.11 -18.27
CA VAL A 158 38.48 -15.85 -17.71
C VAL A 158 39.48 -16.21 -16.62
N THR A 159 40.65 -15.59 -16.64
CA THR A 159 41.71 -15.85 -15.66
C THR A 159 42.20 -14.58 -15.00
N TYR A 160 42.50 -14.68 -13.71
CA TYR A 160 43.25 -13.65 -12.99
C TYR A 160 44.37 -14.26 -12.13
N GLN A 161 45.34 -13.42 -11.78
CA GLN A 161 46.51 -13.80 -10.98
C GLN A 161 46.32 -13.39 -9.51
N GLU A 162 46.52 -14.35 -8.59
CA GLU A 162 46.60 -14.09 -7.15
C GLU A 162 47.94 -14.60 -6.60
N GLY A 163 48.90 -13.67 -6.48
CA GLY A 163 50.29 -14.05 -6.21
C GLY A 163 50.90 -14.81 -7.38
N GLU A 164 51.31 -16.06 -7.16
CA GLU A 164 51.82 -16.96 -8.21
C GLU A 164 50.73 -17.88 -8.78
N ALA A 165 49.52 -17.87 -8.20
CA ALA A 165 48.43 -18.73 -8.62
C ALA A 165 47.62 -18.11 -9.76
N VAL A 166 47.29 -18.93 -10.76
CA VAL A 166 46.32 -18.59 -11.81
C VAL A 166 44.96 -19.14 -11.39
N ILE A 167 44.00 -18.26 -11.13
CA ILE A 167 42.62 -18.63 -10.84
C ILE A 167 41.81 -18.46 -12.13
N GLU A 168 41.05 -19.49 -12.49
CA GLU A 168 40.25 -19.53 -13.71
C GLU A 168 38.78 -19.80 -13.43
N ALA A 169 37.90 -19.29 -14.30
CA ALA A 169 36.49 -19.60 -14.33
C ALA A 169 36.01 -19.75 -15.78
N LYS A 170 34.95 -20.53 -16.01
CA LYS A 170 34.31 -20.68 -17.32
C LYS A 170 33.77 -19.33 -17.80
N LYS A 171 34.01 -18.97 -19.06
CA LYS A 171 33.58 -17.70 -19.67
C LYS A 171 32.20 -17.85 -20.31
N ILE A 172 31.20 -17.25 -19.69
CA ILE A 172 29.82 -17.25 -20.18
C ILE A 172 29.69 -16.18 -21.27
N THR A 173 29.14 -16.56 -22.42
CA THR A 173 28.86 -15.64 -23.53
C THR A 173 27.43 -15.14 -23.44
N ALA A 174 27.25 -13.83 -23.57
CA ALA A 174 25.93 -13.21 -23.58
C ALA A 174 25.17 -13.44 -24.91
N PRO A 175 23.86 -13.75 -24.90
CA PRO A 175 23.03 -14.00 -23.71
C PRO A 175 23.17 -15.43 -23.17
N PHE A 176 23.13 -15.57 -21.85
CA PHE A 176 23.10 -16.86 -21.16
C PHE A 176 22.02 -16.85 -20.09
N LEU A 177 20.97 -17.64 -20.31
CA LEU A 177 19.84 -17.76 -19.39
C LEU A 177 20.02 -19.01 -18.54
N PHE A 178 19.82 -18.92 -17.23
CA PHE A 178 19.86 -20.08 -16.36
C PHE A 178 18.89 -19.97 -15.19
N ALA A 179 18.49 -21.14 -14.71
CA ALA A 179 17.67 -21.33 -13.53
C ALA A 179 18.56 -21.72 -12.34
N TYR A 180 18.44 -21.01 -11.23
CA TYR A 180 19.29 -21.19 -10.06
C TYR A 180 18.49 -21.54 -8.83
N LYS A 181 18.96 -22.55 -8.07
CA LYS A 181 18.42 -22.90 -6.76
C LYS A 181 19.55 -23.20 -5.79
N LYS A 182 19.65 -22.38 -4.75
CA LYS A 182 20.65 -22.55 -3.70
C LYS A 182 20.50 -23.91 -3.01
N GLY A 183 21.62 -24.52 -2.66
CA GLY A 183 21.63 -25.80 -1.93
C GLY A 183 21.22 -27.04 -2.74
N ARG A 184 20.88 -26.89 -4.03
CA ARG A 184 20.61 -28.04 -4.91
C ARG A 184 21.87 -28.89 -5.09
N THR A 185 21.69 -30.21 -5.06
CA THR A 185 22.75 -31.19 -5.30
C THR A 185 22.36 -32.20 -6.38
N SER A 186 23.33 -32.67 -7.16
CA SER A 186 23.20 -33.80 -8.09
C SER A 186 24.25 -34.84 -7.75
N GLU A 187 23.87 -36.10 -7.59
CA GLU A 187 24.77 -37.19 -7.18
C GLU A 187 25.59 -36.88 -5.89
N SER A 188 25.03 -36.08 -4.98
CA SER A 188 25.66 -35.56 -3.75
C SER A 188 26.71 -34.45 -3.94
N GLU A 189 26.92 -33.98 -5.16
CA GLU A 189 27.74 -32.81 -5.46
C GLU A 189 26.88 -31.55 -5.61
N PRO A 190 27.36 -30.35 -5.21
CA PRO A 190 26.65 -29.10 -5.44
C PRO A 190 26.32 -28.90 -6.93
N ALA A 191 25.04 -28.74 -7.24
CA ALA A 191 24.54 -28.54 -8.60
C ALA A 191 23.46 -27.44 -8.63
N PRO A 192 23.78 -26.20 -8.25
CA PRO A 192 22.80 -25.13 -8.08
C PRO A 192 22.10 -24.68 -9.37
N ILE A 193 22.72 -24.89 -10.54
CA ILE A 193 22.09 -24.61 -11.84
C ILE A 193 21.15 -25.76 -12.18
N ILE A 194 19.84 -25.49 -12.27
CA ILE A 194 18.83 -26.48 -12.68
C ILE A 194 18.95 -26.76 -14.17
N ALA A 195 19.00 -25.68 -14.96
CA ALA A 195 19.18 -25.71 -16.40
C ALA A 195 19.76 -24.37 -16.87
N SER A 196 20.42 -24.39 -18.04
CA SER A 196 20.97 -23.20 -18.67
C SER A 196 20.91 -23.30 -20.19
N ALA A 197 20.81 -22.17 -20.89
CA ALA A 197 20.78 -22.10 -22.35
C ALA A 197 21.52 -20.88 -22.88
N SER A 198 21.97 -20.98 -24.14
CA SER A 198 22.50 -19.87 -24.94
C SER A 198 21.76 -19.68 -26.27
N SER A 199 20.70 -20.46 -26.52
CA SER A 199 19.91 -20.40 -27.75
C SER A 199 18.53 -21.06 -27.61
N ASP A 200 18.46 -22.23 -26.97
CA ASP A 200 17.19 -22.93 -26.72
C ASP A 200 16.64 -22.58 -25.33
N TRP A 201 15.96 -21.44 -25.23
CA TRP A 201 15.47 -20.92 -23.94
C TRP A 201 14.40 -21.80 -23.30
N GLY A 202 13.61 -22.49 -24.14
CA GLY A 202 12.52 -23.36 -23.72
C GLY A 202 12.98 -24.44 -22.75
N GLN A 203 14.19 -24.97 -22.93
CA GLN A 203 14.74 -26.00 -22.04
C GLN A 203 14.92 -25.50 -20.60
N VAL A 204 15.20 -24.21 -20.40
CA VAL A 204 15.36 -23.64 -19.06
C VAL A 204 14.00 -23.56 -18.36
N PHE A 205 12.99 -23.06 -19.06
CA PHE A 205 11.63 -22.93 -18.53
C PHE A 205 10.95 -24.30 -18.31
N GLU A 206 11.18 -25.26 -19.21
CA GLU A 206 10.68 -26.63 -19.08
C GLU A 206 11.34 -27.34 -17.88
N ALA A 207 12.66 -27.24 -17.74
CA ALA A 207 13.38 -27.88 -16.63
C ALA A 207 12.93 -27.33 -15.27
N ILE A 208 12.66 -26.01 -15.17
CA ILE A 208 12.08 -25.45 -13.96
C ILE A 208 10.68 -26.00 -13.71
N SER A 209 9.82 -26.03 -14.75
CA SER A 209 8.45 -26.55 -14.62
C SER A 209 8.42 -28.01 -14.12
N VAL A 210 9.43 -28.81 -14.48
CA VAL A 210 9.58 -30.19 -13.99
C VAL A 210 10.03 -30.22 -12.53
N GLU A 211 10.99 -29.37 -12.16
CA GLU A 211 11.48 -29.24 -10.78
C GLU A 211 10.37 -28.82 -9.80
N THR A 212 9.33 -28.14 -10.29
CA THR A 212 8.12 -27.72 -9.56
C THR A 212 6.91 -28.64 -9.77
N ASN A 213 7.13 -29.94 -10.07
CA ASN A 213 6.06 -30.95 -10.21
C ASN A 213 4.95 -30.61 -11.24
N GLY A 214 5.28 -29.90 -12.31
CA GLY A 214 4.34 -29.58 -13.39
C GLY A 214 3.43 -28.39 -13.10
N GLN A 215 3.63 -27.68 -11.99
CA GLN A 215 3.09 -26.32 -11.86
C GLN A 215 3.75 -25.46 -12.94
N LYS A 216 2.95 -24.74 -13.73
CA LYS A 216 3.49 -23.69 -14.63
C LYS A 216 4.38 -22.77 -13.80
N VAL A 217 5.41 -22.19 -14.41
CA VAL A 217 6.55 -21.47 -13.79
C VAL A 217 6.16 -20.33 -12.83
N ALA A 218 4.88 -20.06 -12.60
CA ALA A 218 4.29 -19.11 -11.65
C ALA A 218 4.57 -19.36 -10.15
N GLU A 219 5.44 -20.31 -9.77
CA GLU A 219 5.95 -20.48 -8.39
C GLU A 219 7.48 -20.29 -8.33
N HIS A 220 7.98 -19.21 -8.94
CA HIS A 220 9.38 -18.78 -8.77
C HIS A 220 9.43 -17.63 -7.76
N ASP A 221 10.45 -17.62 -6.90
CA ASP A 221 10.57 -16.62 -5.86
C ASP A 221 10.97 -15.28 -6.49
N VAL A 222 10.26 -14.21 -6.13
CA VAL A 222 10.64 -12.85 -6.51
C VAL A 222 11.54 -12.29 -5.41
N PHE A 223 12.80 -12.07 -5.75
CA PHE A 223 13.71 -11.25 -4.98
C PHE A 223 13.37 -9.77 -5.20
N THR A 224 12.89 -9.12 -4.15
CA THR A 224 12.42 -7.73 -4.20
C THR A 224 13.49 -6.74 -3.72
N ALA A 225 13.29 -5.46 -4.02
CA ALA A 225 14.07 -4.39 -3.40
C ALA A 225 14.00 -4.44 -1.85
N GLU A 226 12.85 -4.81 -1.28
CA GLU A 226 12.71 -4.99 0.18
C GLU A 226 13.66 -6.07 0.70
N ASP A 227 13.76 -7.21 0.01
CA ASP A 227 14.68 -8.30 0.38
C ASP A 227 16.13 -7.82 0.36
N TYR A 228 16.53 -7.10 -0.69
CA TYR A 228 17.88 -6.57 -0.82
C TYR A 228 18.20 -5.55 0.28
N PHE A 229 17.37 -4.50 0.44
CA PHE A 229 17.64 -3.43 1.38
C PHE A 229 17.56 -3.92 2.83
N THR A 230 16.65 -4.83 3.16
CA THR A 230 16.60 -5.49 4.48
C THR A 230 17.86 -6.30 4.74
N LYS A 231 18.32 -7.15 3.80
CA LYS A 231 19.55 -7.93 4.00
C LYS A 231 20.79 -7.04 4.14
N VAL A 232 20.87 -5.97 3.37
CA VAL A 232 22.07 -5.13 3.28
C VAL A 232 22.16 -4.10 4.42
N TYR A 233 21.03 -3.53 4.84
CA TYR A 233 21.00 -2.50 5.88
C TYR A 233 20.47 -3.01 7.21
N ASP A 234 19.45 -3.85 7.24
CA ASP A 234 18.83 -4.28 8.49
C ASP A 234 19.62 -5.42 9.14
N ASP A 235 19.65 -6.57 8.47
CA ASP A 235 20.29 -7.79 9.02
C ASP A 235 21.78 -7.56 9.29
N ARG A 236 22.45 -6.83 8.40
CA ARG A 236 23.88 -6.55 8.53
C ARG A 236 24.22 -5.52 9.60
N LEU A 237 23.40 -4.46 9.74
CA LEU A 237 23.66 -3.43 10.75
C LEU A 237 23.02 -3.78 12.10
N GLU A 238 22.29 -4.90 12.16
CA GLU A 238 21.49 -5.34 13.30
C GLU A 238 20.48 -4.26 13.71
N ARG A 239 19.70 -3.77 12.73
CA ARG A 239 18.73 -2.67 12.89
C ARG A 239 17.45 -2.99 12.12
N ASP A 240 16.33 -2.39 12.53
CA ASP A 240 15.07 -2.45 11.78
C ASP A 240 14.86 -1.10 11.06
N ILE A 241 15.46 -0.94 9.87
CA ILE A 241 15.32 0.28 9.06
C ILE A 241 14.18 0.10 8.05
N PHE A 242 14.13 -1.06 7.40
CA PHE A 242 13.22 -1.40 6.30
C PHE A 242 12.22 -2.51 6.63
N ARG A 243 12.47 -3.35 7.64
CA ARG A 243 11.60 -4.48 7.99
C ARG A 243 10.14 -4.07 8.18
N GLY A 244 9.25 -4.64 7.37
CA GLY A 244 7.81 -4.35 7.39
C GLY A 244 7.43 -3.02 6.74
N LYS A 245 8.30 -2.43 5.92
CA LYS A 245 8.05 -1.22 5.13
C LYS A 245 8.18 -1.52 3.64
N GLN A 246 7.27 -0.96 2.85
CA GLN A 246 7.45 -0.89 1.40
C GLN A 246 8.65 0.02 1.07
N VAL A 247 9.72 -0.56 0.54
CA VAL A 247 10.96 0.17 0.19
C VAL A 247 10.74 1.05 -1.03
N VAL A 248 11.11 2.33 -0.95
CA VAL A 248 10.99 3.29 -2.08
C VAL A 248 12.27 3.36 -2.92
N PHE A 249 13.33 2.63 -2.56
CA PHE A 249 14.60 2.67 -3.28
C PHE A 249 14.67 1.59 -4.35
N GLU A 250 15.09 1.99 -5.55
CA GLU A 250 15.43 1.10 -6.66
C GLU A 250 16.91 1.29 -6.97
N HIS A 251 17.73 0.26 -6.78
CA HIS A 251 19.15 0.36 -7.10
C HIS A 251 19.33 0.36 -8.63
N ILE A 252 20.21 1.20 -9.14
CA ILE A 252 20.44 1.32 -10.58
C ILE A 252 21.93 1.21 -10.92
N THR A 253 22.22 0.58 -12.05
CA THR A 253 23.56 0.53 -12.65
C THR A 253 23.99 1.90 -13.18
N TYR A 254 25.27 2.02 -13.56
CA TYR A 254 25.77 3.25 -14.18
C TYR A 254 25.09 3.53 -15.53
N ASP A 255 24.81 2.51 -16.34
CA ASP A 255 24.15 2.70 -17.64
C ASP A 255 22.68 3.10 -17.48
N GLU A 256 21.97 2.48 -16.53
CA GLU A 256 20.62 2.91 -16.15
C GLU A 256 20.58 4.35 -15.68
N LEU A 257 21.55 4.77 -14.84
CA LEU A 257 21.67 6.17 -14.44
C LEU A 257 21.86 7.08 -15.66
N LEU A 258 22.72 6.72 -16.62
CA LEU A 258 22.92 7.53 -17.81
C LEU A 258 21.66 7.61 -18.68
N GLU A 259 20.90 6.54 -18.81
CA GLU A 259 19.66 6.53 -19.57
C GLU A 259 18.54 7.31 -18.85
N LEU A 260 18.44 7.19 -17.53
CA LEU A 260 17.52 7.96 -16.68
C LEU A 260 17.83 9.47 -16.76
N LEU A 261 19.10 9.87 -16.73
CA LEU A 261 19.45 11.30 -16.82
C LEU A 261 19.17 11.90 -18.22
N LYS A 262 18.89 11.06 -19.22
CA LYS A 262 18.46 11.47 -20.57
C LYS A 262 16.94 11.47 -20.75
N THR A 263 16.15 10.95 -19.81
CA THR A 263 14.69 10.99 -19.89
C THR A 263 14.14 12.36 -19.53
N ASP A 264 12.97 12.67 -20.10
CA ASP A 264 12.18 13.82 -19.69
C ASP A 264 11.49 13.51 -18.36
N GLY A 265 11.06 14.56 -17.67
CA GLY A 265 10.42 14.44 -16.36
C GLY A 265 11.38 14.64 -15.19
N THR A 266 10.79 14.54 -14.01
CA THR A 266 11.46 14.79 -12.74
C THR A 266 11.73 13.47 -12.03
N HIS A 267 12.98 13.25 -11.63
CA HIS A 267 13.44 12.01 -11.02
C HIS A 267 13.98 12.27 -9.62
N ASN A 268 13.53 11.46 -8.64
CA ASN A 268 14.13 11.43 -7.30
C ASN A 268 15.33 10.49 -7.34
N ILE A 269 16.52 11.00 -7.04
CA ILE A 269 17.76 10.24 -7.13
C ILE A 269 18.52 10.33 -5.80
N LEU A 270 19.06 9.21 -5.35
CA LEU A 270 20.04 9.14 -4.27
C LEU A 270 21.38 8.67 -4.84
N ILE A 271 22.44 9.44 -4.63
CA ILE A 271 23.81 8.92 -4.78
C ILE A 271 24.33 8.54 -3.40
N GLY A 272 24.43 7.24 -3.14
CA GLY A 272 24.84 6.72 -1.84
C GLY A 272 24.89 5.19 -1.81
N GLY A 273 25.93 4.65 -1.16
CA GLY A 273 26.08 3.21 -0.98
C GLY A 273 26.08 2.82 0.50
N SER A 274 25.68 1.59 0.79
CA SER A 274 25.62 1.03 2.15
C SER A 274 27.00 0.84 2.79
N TRP A 275 28.09 0.89 2.01
CA TRP A 275 29.46 0.95 2.52
C TRP A 275 29.79 2.27 3.21
N CYS A 276 29.04 3.34 2.92
CA CYS A 276 29.31 4.66 3.46
C CYS A 276 28.71 4.81 4.87
N PRO A 277 29.53 5.08 5.91
CA PRO A 277 29.04 5.27 7.27
C PRO A 277 28.14 6.51 7.43
N ASN A 278 28.11 7.41 6.45
CA ASN A 278 27.19 8.56 6.44
C ASN A 278 25.84 8.23 5.79
N THR A 279 25.79 7.24 4.88
CA THR A 279 24.54 6.83 4.22
C THR A 279 23.70 5.96 5.16
N GLN A 280 24.35 5.00 5.81
CA GLN A 280 23.71 4.07 6.76
C GLN A 280 22.76 4.75 7.77
N PRO A 281 23.14 5.82 8.50
CA PRO A 281 22.30 6.41 9.54
C PRO A 281 21.12 7.24 9.03
N VAL A 282 21.10 7.62 7.76
CA VAL A 282 20.07 8.52 7.21
C VAL A 282 19.21 7.89 6.13
N ILE A 283 19.55 6.71 5.61
CA ILE A 283 18.76 6.04 4.58
C ILE A 283 17.30 5.81 5.03
N GLY A 284 17.09 5.46 6.31
CA GLY A 284 15.76 5.34 6.90
C GLY A 284 15.01 6.69 7.00
N LEU A 285 15.73 7.80 7.26
CA LEU A 285 15.11 9.13 7.28
C LEU A 285 14.69 9.57 5.87
N ILE A 286 15.50 9.24 4.86
CA ILE A 286 15.19 9.49 3.45
C ILE A 286 13.93 8.70 3.05
N GLN A 287 13.88 7.40 3.38
CA GLN A 287 12.70 6.54 3.20
C GLN A 287 11.46 7.16 3.84
N ASP A 288 11.51 7.46 5.14
CA ASP A 288 10.36 7.95 5.89
C ASP A 288 9.86 9.30 5.34
N ALA A 289 10.77 10.22 5.00
CA ALA A 289 10.42 11.51 4.43
C ALA A 289 9.77 11.36 3.04
N ALA A 290 10.33 10.51 2.18
CA ALA A 290 9.78 10.25 0.86
C ALA A 290 8.38 9.63 0.93
N THR A 291 8.20 8.57 1.72
CA THR A 291 6.90 7.91 1.91
C THR A 291 5.87 8.89 2.50
N SER A 292 6.25 9.77 3.43
CA SER A 292 5.33 10.78 3.98
C SER A 292 4.81 11.80 2.95
N LYS A 293 5.47 11.90 1.79
CA LYS A 293 5.09 12.77 0.68
C LYS A 293 4.50 12.01 -0.51
N GLY A 294 4.18 10.73 -0.34
CA GLY A 294 3.65 9.89 -1.41
C GLY A 294 4.67 9.56 -2.51
N ILE A 295 5.97 9.77 -2.26
CA ILE A 295 7.01 9.35 -3.20
C ILE A 295 7.16 7.83 -3.07
N THR A 296 6.89 7.12 -4.16
CA THR A 296 6.94 5.66 -4.21
C THR A 296 8.26 5.13 -4.76
N LYS A 297 9.09 5.99 -5.37
CA LYS A 297 10.35 5.59 -6.03
C LYS A 297 11.47 6.63 -5.92
N ILE A 298 12.66 6.16 -5.57
CA ILE A 298 13.94 6.87 -5.53
C ILE A 298 14.99 5.98 -6.20
N TYR A 299 15.57 6.45 -7.31
CA TYR A 299 16.65 5.75 -7.98
C TYR A 299 17.95 5.90 -7.18
N ASN A 300 18.50 4.81 -6.69
CA ASN A 300 19.69 4.79 -5.84
C ASN A 300 20.91 4.29 -6.62
N PHE A 301 21.92 5.16 -6.80
CA PHE A 301 23.17 4.83 -7.47
C PHE A 301 24.35 4.77 -6.49
N ASP A 302 25.07 3.64 -6.49
CA ASP A 302 26.34 3.51 -5.76
C ASP A 302 27.54 3.97 -6.62
N THR A 303 28.37 4.83 -6.06
CA THR A 303 29.64 5.29 -6.69
C THR A 303 30.71 4.20 -6.79
N LYS A 304 30.52 3.03 -6.19
CA LYS A 304 31.25 1.82 -6.57
C LYS A 304 30.48 1.15 -7.71
N LEU A 305 31.10 1.04 -8.89
CA LEU A 305 30.46 0.44 -10.06
C LEU A 305 29.84 -0.90 -9.68
N ASP A 306 28.57 -1.04 -10.05
CA ASP A 306 27.82 -2.28 -9.97
C ASP A 306 27.70 -2.86 -8.53
N GLY A 307 27.57 -1.96 -7.56
CA GLY A 307 27.24 -2.24 -6.16
C GLY A 307 28.44 -2.63 -5.29
N GLY A 308 28.29 -2.50 -3.96
CA GLY A 308 29.22 -3.14 -3.02
C GLY A 308 29.20 -2.62 -1.58
N VAL A 309 29.08 -3.52 -0.62
CA VAL A 309 29.26 -3.22 0.81
C VAL A 309 30.25 -4.17 1.45
N TYR A 310 31.27 -3.58 2.08
CA TYR A 310 32.20 -4.12 3.08
C TYR A 310 32.86 -5.49 2.78
N GLY A 311 34.19 -5.49 2.65
CA GLY A 311 34.98 -6.73 2.59
C GLY A 311 36.33 -6.58 1.90
N THR A 312 36.44 -5.67 0.94
CA THR A 312 37.74 -5.21 0.44
C THR A 312 37.85 -3.73 0.80
N GLY A 313 38.85 -3.35 1.60
CA GLY A 313 39.22 -1.96 1.83
C GLY A 313 39.78 -1.27 0.57
N GLY A 314 39.36 -1.71 -0.62
CA GLY A 314 39.84 -1.30 -1.92
C GLY A 314 38.96 -0.22 -2.53
N ASN A 315 39.60 0.68 -3.27
CA ASN A 315 38.94 1.67 -4.13
C ASN A 315 38.69 1.12 -5.54
N ASP A 316 38.78 -0.20 -5.76
CA ASP A 316 38.98 -0.80 -7.09
C ASP A 316 37.88 -0.48 -8.11
N PHE A 317 36.63 -0.35 -7.67
CA PHE A 317 35.49 0.06 -8.50
C PHE A 317 34.95 1.46 -8.16
N GLN A 318 35.62 2.21 -7.28
CA GLN A 318 35.17 3.52 -6.84
C GLN A 318 35.43 4.57 -7.94
N ILE A 319 34.37 5.11 -8.55
CA ILE A 319 34.49 6.11 -9.62
C ILE A 319 34.76 7.51 -9.08
N ARG A 320 34.44 7.77 -7.81
CA ARG A 320 34.57 9.09 -7.14
C ARG A 320 35.94 9.26 -6.45
N THR A 321 37.01 8.92 -7.16
CA THR A 321 38.41 9.02 -6.70
C THR A 321 39.29 9.62 -7.78
N THR A 322 40.13 10.61 -7.42
CA THR A 322 41.08 11.26 -8.34
C THR A 322 42.15 10.29 -8.81
N ASP A 323 42.50 10.38 -10.10
CA ASP A 323 43.52 9.55 -10.76
C ASP A 323 43.23 8.04 -10.64
N HIS A 324 41.95 7.69 -10.42
CA HIS A 324 41.47 6.33 -10.49
C HIS A 324 41.14 5.95 -11.94
N ARG A 325 41.31 4.66 -12.28
CA ARG A 325 41.05 4.14 -13.64
C ARG A 325 39.64 4.41 -14.17
N TYR A 326 38.67 4.58 -13.27
CA TYR A 326 37.27 4.90 -13.61
C TYR A 326 36.86 6.32 -13.25
N ALA A 327 37.81 7.18 -12.85
CA ALA A 327 37.51 8.58 -12.53
C ALA A 327 36.84 9.31 -13.70
N LYS A 328 37.16 8.93 -14.93
CA LYS A 328 36.55 9.48 -16.14
C LYS A 328 35.02 9.35 -16.13
N LEU A 329 34.48 8.21 -15.71
CA LEU A 329 33.02 8.00 -15.67
C LEU A 329 32.33 9.03 -14.78
N TYR A 330 32.86 9.22 -13.56
CA TYR A 330 32.33 10.22 -12.64
C TYR A 330 32.49 11.65 -13.18
N VAL A 331 33.66 11.98 -13.72
CA VAL A 331 33.95 13.32 -14.22
C VAL A 331 33.04 13.65 -15.41
N ASP A 332 32.85 12.72 -16.34
CA ASP A 332 31.94 12.85 -17.47
C ASP A 332 30.49 12.97 -17.00
N LEU A 333 30.05 12.12 -16.07
CA LEU A 333 28.71 12.14 -15.48
C LEU A 333 28.39 13.54 -14.92
N VAL A 334 29.26 14.05 -14.05
CA VAL A 334 29.08 15.36 -13.42
C VAL A 334 29.13 16.48 -14.45
N ASN A 335 30.17 16.49 -15.30
CA ASN A 335 30.35 17.58 -16.25
C ASN A 335 29.30 17.57 -17.37
N THR A 336 28.63 16.46 -17.63
CA THR A 336 27.61 16.35 -18.69
C THR A 336 26.21 16.56 -18.14
N TYR A 337 25.86 15.89 -17.05
CA TYR A 337 24.47 15.82 -16.56
C TYR A 337 24.23 16.66 -15.31
N LEU A 338 25.22 16.85 -14.44
CA LEU A 338 25.04 17.53 -13.14
C LEU A 338 25.59 18.97 -13.15
N LYS A 339 25.16 19.77 -14.14
CA LYS A 339 25.75 21.08 -14.47
C LYS A 339 25.73 22.12 -13.36
N ASN A 340 24.68 22.15 -12.54
CA ASN A 340 24.51 23.07 -11.41
C ASN A 340 24.79 22.39 -10.06
N LEU A 341 25.62 21.33 -10.06
CA LEU A 341 26.03 20.64 -8.85
C LEU A 341 26.75 21.59 -7.88
N THR A 342 26.17 21.74 -6.69
CA THR A 342 26.77 22.45 -5.57
C THR A 342 27.14 21.46 -4.48
N THR A 343 28.30 21.66 -3.85
CA THR A 343 28.69 20.86 -2.69
C THR A 343 29.36 21.74 -1.64
N TYR A 344 29.38 21.29 -0.38
CA TYR A 344 30.10 21.89 0.74
C TYR A 344 31.56 22.20 0.41
N ASN A 345 32.15 21.42 -0.49
CA ASN A 345 33.56 21.48 -0.86
C ASN A 345 33.82 22.16 -2.22
N ALA A 346 32.80 22.79 -2.83
CA ALA A 346 32.92 23.43 -4.13
C ALA A 346 34.02 24.51 -4.13
N GLY A 347 34.96 24.43 -5.09
CA GLY A 347 36.02 25.43 -5.29
C GLY A 347 37.27 25.30 -4.40
N GLN A 348 37.36 24.31 -3.51
CA GLN A 348 38.56 24.03 -2.71
C GLN A 348 39.61 23.24 -3.53
N ASN A 349 40.90 23.31 -3.16
CA ASN A 349 41.97 22.47 -3.72
C ASN A 349 41.87 21.02 -3.19
N PRO A 350 42.44 20.00 -3.89
CA PRO A 350 42.27 18.57 -3.56
C PRO A 350 42.44 18.29 -2.06
N PRO A 351 41.59 17.40 -1.48
CA PRO A 351 40.92 16.25 -2.14
C PRO A 351 39.46 16.47 -2.57
N THR A 352 39.03 17.70 -2.82
CA THR A 352 37.64 18.12 -3.10
C THR A 352 37.20 18.11 -4.57
N ARG A 353 38.10 17.79 -5.51
CA ARG A 353 37.81 17.61 -6.94
C ARG A 353 38.22 16.21 -7.39
N ILE A 354 37.45 15.62 -8.28
CA ILE A 354 37.81 14.36 -8.97
C ILE A 354 38.41 14.72 -10.32
N SER A 355 39.47 14.02 -10.73
CA SER A 355 40.08 14.23 -12.03
C SER A 355 40.57 12.96 -12.71
N TYR A 356 40.72 13.05 -14.02
CA TYR A 356 41.42 12.09 -14.86
C TYR A 356 42.30 12.84 -15.88
N GLN A 357 43.25 12.12 -16.49
CA GLN A 357 44.11 12.67 -17.54
C GLN A 357 43.52 12.38 -18.93
N GLN A 358 43.51 13.41 -19.78
CA GLN A 358 43.12 13.31 -21.19
C GLN A 358 44.02 14.22 -22.03
N ASP A 359 44.72 13.67 -23.02
CA ASP A 359 45.54 14.43 -23.98
C ASP A 359 46.49 15.46 -23.31
N ASP A 360 47.24 15.01 -22.29
CA ASP A 360 48.15 15.83 -21.45
C ASP A 360 47.46 16.96 -20.64
N GLN A 361 46.12 16.95 -20.57
CA GLN A 361 45.33 17.86 -19.74
C GLN A 361 44.62 17.10 -18.62
N THR A 362 44.58 17.71 -17.44
CA THR A 362 43.79 17.19 -16.32
C THR A 362 42.38 17.75 -16.39
N VAL A 363 41.39 16.88 -16.57
CA VAL A 363 39.96 17.23 -16.58
C VAL A 363 39.41 17.01 -15.17
N PHE A 364 38.64 17.95 -14.67
CA PHE A 364 38.15 17.95 -13.30
C PHE A 364 36.61 18.00 -13.23
N ALA A 365 36.06 17.44 -12.16
CA ALA A 365 34.68 17.63 -11.72
C ALA A 365 34.61 17.86 -10.21
N THR A 366 33.52 18.49 -9.76
CA THR A 366 33.22 18.66 -8.33
C THR A 366 32.97 17.30 -7.69
N ARG A 367 33.55 17.08 -6.50
CA ARG A 367 33.31 15.85 -5.72
C ARG A 367 32.07 15.99 -4.85
N LEU A 368 31.04 15.20 -5.16
CA LEU A 368 29.86 14.95 -4.33
C LEU A 368 30.27 14.34 -2.99
N GLN A 369 29.73 14.82 -1.88
CA GLN A 369 29.69 14.03 -0.65
C GLN A 369 28.46 13.12 -0.68
N ILE A 370 28.60 11.92 -0.11
CA ILE A 370 27.50 10.96 -0.04
C ILE A 370 27.12 10.75 1.44
N PRO A 371 25.83 10.56 1.75
CA PRO A 371 24.69 10.45 0.84
C PRO A 371 24.25 11.79 0.25
N TYR A 372 23.74 11.75 -0.97
CA TYR A 372 23.27 12.94 -1.70
C TYR A 372 21.91 12.66 -2.35
N PRO A 373 20.79 12.75 -1.62
CA PRO A 373 19.47 12.76 -2.23
C PRO A 373 19.23 14.10 -2.95
N PHE A 374 18.71 14.03 -4.16
CA PHE A 374 18.41 15.20 -4.99
C PHE A 374 17.25 14.92 -5.95
N ILE A 375 16.66 16.00 -6.45
CA ILE A 375 15.66 15.96 -7.50
C ILE A 375 16.30 16.44 -8.80
N TYR A 376 16.15 15.66 -9.86
CA TYR A 376 16.73 15.90 -11.18
C TYR A 376 15.66 16.12 -12.24
N ASP A 377 15.85 17.13 -13.10
CA ASP A 377 15.08 17.33 -14.31
C ASP A 377 16.00 17.89 -15.40
N LYS A 378 16.24 17.15 -16.49
CA LYS A 378 17.19 17.55 -17.54
C LYS A 378 16.81 18.86 -18.24
N SER A 379 15.54 19.25 -18.20
CA SER A 379 14.99 20.42 -18.88
C SER A 379 15.09 21.69 -18.05
N ALA A 380 15.41 21.57 -16.75
CA ALA A 380 15.43 22.70 -15.85
C ALA A 380 16.57 23.67 -16.15
N VAL A 381 16.26 24.97 -16.03
CA VAL A 381 17.20 26.07 -16.23
C VAL A 381 17.20 27.03 -15.03
N ASP A 382 18.27 27.81 -14.89
CA ASP A 382 18.35 28.88 -13.89
C ASP A 382 17.63 30.15 -14.37
N ALA A 383 17.60 31.18 -13.52
CA ALA A 383 16.99 32.47 -13.84
C ALA A 383 17.65 33.20 -15.03
N GLN A 384 18.82 32.77 -15.47
CA GLN A 384 19.57 33.30 -16.61
C GLN A 384 19.45 32.41 -17.86
N GLY A 385 18.67 31.32 -17.79
CA GLY A 385 18.47 30.37 -18.89
C GLY A 385 19.61 29.36 -19.06
N GLY A 386 20.55 29.29 -18.11
CA GLY A 386 21.59 28.26 -18.06
C GLY A 386 21.05 26.92 -17.56
N ALA A 387 21.61 25.80 -18.02
CA ALA A 387 21.16 24.47 -17.59
C ALA A 387 21.34 24.28 -16.07
N ALA A 388 20.25 23.98 -15.37
CA ALA A 388 20.20 23.81 -13.92
C ALA A 388 19.39 22.57 -13.50
N PRO A 389 19.82 21.37 -13.93
CA PRO A 389 19.01 20.17 -13.80
C PRO A 389 18.81 19.64 -12.37
N ILE A 390 19.64 20.04 -11.40
CA ILE A 390 19.43 19.71 -9.99
C ILE A 390 18.48 20.74 -9.38
N LEU A 391 17.25 20.32 -9.09
CA LEU A 391 16.17 21.14 -8.53
C LEU A 391 16.29 21.37 -7.01
N GLY A 392 17.06 20.53 -6.33
CA GLY A 392 17.28 20.61 -4.89
C GLY A 392 18.06 19.38 -4.43
N HIS A 393 18.71 19.47 -3.28
CA HIS A 393 19.46 18.36 -2.70
C HIS A 393 19.69 18.53 -1.20
N VAL A 394 20.06 17.44 -0.54
CA VAL A 394 20.58 17.44 0.83
C VAL A 394 22.01 16.91 0.83
N GLU A 395 22.96 17.68 1.34
CA GLU A 395 24.35 17.25 1.54
C GLU A 395 24.78 17.42 3.01
N LEU A 396 24.06 16.75 3.89
CA LEU A 396 24.34 16.73 5.33
C LEU A 396 24.95 15.38 5.73
N MET A 397 26.19 15.39 6.19
CA MET A 397 26.92 14.19 6.59
C MET A 397 26.81 13.97 8.10
N TYR A 398 26.08 12.93 8.48
CA TYR A 398 25.90 12.54 9.87
C TYR A 398 26.26 11.07 10.08
N THR A 399 26.56 10.72 11.33
CA THR A 399 26.94 9.37 11.74
C THR A 399 25.94 8.86 12.77
N TRP A 400 25.88 7.54 12.97
CA TRP A 400 25.04 6.94 14.02
C TRP A 400 25.24 7.58 15.41
N THR A 401 26.42 8.11 15.70
CA THR A 401 26.71 8.78 16.98
C THR A 401 26.03 10.14 17.16
N ASN A 402 25.50 10.77 16.11
CA ASN A 402 25.03 12.17 16.20
C ASN A 402 23.68 12.47 15.53
N ILE A 403 22.99 11.48 14.94
CA ILE A 403 21.66 11.63 14.32
C ILE A 403 20.60 10.63 14.84
N VAL A 404 20.97 9.76 15.79
CA VAL A 404 20.00 8.88 16.45
C VAL A 404 18.97 9.66 17.26
N GLU A 405 17.80 9.04 17.43
CA GLU A 405 16.70 9.60 18.20
C GLU A 405 17.13 9.93 19.64
N GLY A 406 16.71 11.09 20.17
CA GLY A 406 17.09 11.57 21.50
C GLY A 406 18.48 12.20 21.63
N HIS A 407 19.29 12.23 20.57
CA HIS A 407 20.60 12.91 20.60
C HIS A 407 20.46 14.45 20.64
N GLN A 408 21.17 15.12 21.56
CA GLN A 408 21.00 16.56 21.87
C GLN A 408 21.53 17.56 20.81
N SER A 409 21.96 17.09 19.65
CA SER A 409 22.60 17.93 18.61
C SER A 409 21.62 18.66 17.68
N GLY A 410 20.34 18.29 17.67
CA GLY A 410 19.34 18.80 16.72
C GLY A 410 19.60 18.37 15.26
N ASN A 411 20.59 17.51 15.00
CA ASN A 411 20.97 17.10 13.65
C ASN A 411 19.84 16.35 12.92
N ARG A 412 19.13 15.47 13.62
CA ARG A 412 17.99 14.73 13.05
C ARG A 412 16.86 15.66 12.63
N ALA A 413 16.52 16.63 13.47
CA ALA A 413 15.51 17.63 13.15
C ALA A 413 15.90 18.45 11.91
N ARG A 414 17.17 18.89 11.84
CA ARG A 414 17.70 19.60 10.67
C ARG A 414 17.71 18.76 9.40
N TYR A 415 18.10 17.49 9.49
CA TYR A 415 18.07 16.58 8.35
C TYR A 415 16.64 16.34 7.86
N ASN A 416 15.69 16.09 8.77
CA ASN A 416 14.28 15.92 8.43
C ASN A 416 13.69 17.19 7.82
N GLN A 417 14.02 18.37 8.33
CA GLN A 417 13.62 19.64 7.72
C GLN A 417 14.17 19.79 6.31
N ALA A 418 15.44 19.45 6.09
CA ALA A 418 16.06 19.50 4.76
C ALA A 418 15.37 18.53 3.78
N LEU A 419 15.02 17.32 4.22
CA LEU A 419 14.28 16.36 3.41
C LEU A 419 12.84 16.80 3.14
N ASP A 420 12.14 17.35 4.14
CA ASP A 420 10.80 17.89 3.98
C ASP A 420 10.78 19.02 2.93
N LEU A 421 11.76 19.92 3.00
CA LEU A 421 11.93 20.97 2.00
C LEU A 421 12.26 20.41 0.61
N LEU A 422 13.14 19.40 0.52
CA LEU A 422 13.46 18.74 -0.74
C LEU A 422 12.22 18.12 -1.38
N TYR A 423 11.49 17.28 -0.63
CA TYR A 423 10.37 16.49 -1.14
C TYR A 423 9.03 17.25 -1.15
N SER A 424 8.95 18.44 -0.56
CA SER A 424 7.80 19.35 -0.73
C SER A 424 7.71 19.98 -2.14
N ARG A 425 8.75 19.81 -2.97
CA ARG A 425 8.83 20.36 -4.33
C ARG A 425 8.68 19.26 -5.38
N LEU A 426 7.45 18.87 -5.71
CA LEU A 426 7.16 17.93 -6.80
C LEU A 426 6.45 18.64 -7.97
N GLU A 427 7.09 19.66 -8.55
CA GLU A 427 6.54 20.37 -9.70
C GLU A 427 7.04 19.73 -11.01
N LEU A 428 6.31 18.71 -11.48
CA LEU A 428 6.36 18.15 -12.83
C LEU A 428 5.82 19.16 -13.87
N SER A 429 5.86 18.85 -15.17
CA SER A 429 4.99 19.57 -16.14
C SER A 429 3.54 19.57 -15.63
N PRO A 430 2.81 20.70 -15.69
CA PRO A 430 1.42 20.71 -15.24
C PRO A 430 0.61 19.66 -16.00
N SER A 431 -0.08 18.80 -15.26
CA SER A 431 -0.94 17.72 -15.76
C SER A 431 -2.35 17.91 -15.21
N GLY A 432 -3.33 17.15 -15.71
CA GLY A 432 -4.74 17.29 -15.30
C GLY A 432 -5.44 18.56 -15.81
N LEU A 433 -4.75 19.41 -16.59
CA LEU A 433 -5.31 20.67 -17.07
C LEU A 433 -6.27 20.47 -18.25
N THR A 434 -7.50 20.95 -18.12
CA THR A 434 -8.51 20.88 -19.17
C THR A 434 -9.03 22.27 -19.53
N GLY A 435 -9.00 22.62 -20.82
CA GLY A 435 -9.61 23.85 -21.30
C GLY A 435 -11.11 23.68 -21.56
N VAL A 436 -11.92 24.59 -21.01
CA VAL A 436 -13.38 24.58 -21.13
C VAL A 436 -13.85 25.81 -21.90
N ALA A 437 -14.66 25.58 -22.94
CA ALA A 437 -15.18 26.65 -23.80
C ALA A 437 -16.01 27.68 -23.02
N PRO A 438 -16.09 28.94 -23.49
CA PRO A 438 -17.06 29.90 -23.02
C PRO A 438 -18.51 29.42 -23.22
N SER A 439 -19.45 29.94 -22.44
CA SER A 439 -20.86 29.50 -22.47
C SER A 439 -21.58 29.73 -23.81
N TYR A 440 -21.12 30.70 -24.60
CA TYR A 440 -21.61 30.96 -25.96
C TYR A 440 -20.54 31.73 -26.77
N ASN A 441 -20.70 31.76 -28.10
CA ASN A 441 -19.79 32.47 -28.99
C ASN A 441 -19.77 33.99 -28.69
N GLY A 442 -18.59 34.52 -28.33
CA GLY A 442 -18.38 35.92 -27.94
C GLY A 442 -18.38 36.20 -26.42
N ALA A 443 -18.64 35.19 -25.58
CA ALA A 443 -18.49 35.31 -24.12
C ALA A 443 -17.01 35.24 -23.70
N ALA A 444 -16.64 35.99 -22.65
CA ALA A 444 -15.29 36.01 -22.08
C ALA A 444 -15.21 35.21 -20.76
N ASN A 445 -15.86 34.04 -20.71
CA ASN A 445 -15.96 33.20 -19.51
C ASN A 445 -15.47 31.76 -19.73
N GLY A 446 -14.61 31.52 -20.73
CA GLY A 446 -13.89 30.25 -20.83
C GLY A 446 -12.93 30.08 -19.65
N LYS A 447 -12.40 28.87 -19.47
CA LYS A 447 -11.52 28.57 -18.33
C LYS A 447 -10.53 27.46 -18.62
N ILE A 448 -9.47 27.41 -17.82
CA ILE A 448 -8.60 26.23 -17.67
C ILE A 448 -8.88 25.68 -16.28
N ALA A 449 -9.26 24.42 -16.20
CA ALA A 449 -9.58 23.76 -14.95
C ALA A 449 -8.51 22.71 -14.59
N GLY A 450 -8.41 22.34 -13.31
CA GLY A 450 -7.26 21.62 -12.75
C GLY A 450 -6.07 22.53 -12.39
N THR A 451 -6.25 23.87 -12.38
CA THR A 451 -5.13 24.79 -12.09
C THR A 451 -4.87 24.90 -10.59
N THR A 452 -3.62 25.18 -10.19
CA THR A 452 -3.26 25.49 -8.80
C THR A 452 -2.61 26.86 -8.70
N THR A 453 -2.53 27.42 -7.48
CA THR A 453 -1.85 28.72 -7.24
C THR A 453 -0.33 28.67 -7.50
N ALA A 454 0.25 27.48 -7.60
CA ALA A 454 1.64 27.28 -8.00
C ALA A 454 1.87 27.54 -9.50
N LEU A 455 0.81 27.48 -10.32
CA LEU A 455 0.89 27.68 -11.77
C LEU A 455 0.83 29.15 -12.17
N GLU A 456 1.34 29.41 -13.36
CA GLU A 456 1.12 30.62 -14.14
C GLU A 456 0.75 30.27 -15.58
N TYR A 457 -0.05 31.12 -16.21
CA TYR A 457 -0.58 30.91 -17.55
C TYR A 457 -0.46 32.17 -18.41
N LYS A 458 -0.41 32.00 -19.73
CA LYS A 458 -0.57 33.08 -20.72
C LYS A 458 -1.22 32.57 -21.99
N LEU A 459 -1.93 33.44 -22.71
CA LEU A 459 -2.31 33.13 -24.09
C LEU A 459 -1.05 32.96 -24.95
N ALA A 460 -1.02 32.02 -25.90
CA ALA A 460 0.16 31.75 -26.72
C ALA A 460 0.70 33.02 -27.42
N SER A 461 -0.19 33.93 -27.82
CA SER A 461 0.13 35.23 -28.42
C SER A 461 0.52 36.33 -27.43
N SER A 462 0.43 36.10 -26.13
CA SER A 462 0.85 37.04 -25.07
C SER A 462 2.32 36.84 -24.71
N GLU A 463 2.98 37.91 -24.26
CA GLU A 463 4.36 37.89 -23.77
C GLU A 463 4.44 37.70 -22.25
N THR A 464 3.34 37.90 -21.51
CA THR A 464 3.34 37.95 -20.03
C THR A 464 2.55 36.81 -19.41
N TYR A 465 3.15 36.13 -18.43
CA TYR A 465 2.51 35.12 -17.59
C TYR A 465 1.77 35.77 -16.41
N THR A 466 0.62 35.19 -16.07
CA THR A 466 -0.24 35.59 -14.94
C THR A 466 -0.41 34.41 -13.99
N ARG A 467 -0.46 34.64 -12.68
CA ARG A 467 -0.71 33.58 -11.70
C ARG A 467 -2.08 32.94 -11.90
N ALA A 468 -2.13 31.62 -11.87
CA ALA A 468 -3.37 30.85 -11.96
C ALA A 468 -4.09 30.80 -10.60
N ALA A 469 -5.40 30.55 -10.63
CA ALA A 469 -6.21 30.32 -9.43
C ALA A 469 -6.22 28.85 -9.01
N ASN A 470 -6.57 28.56 -7.76
CA ASN A 470 -6.71 27.19 -7.27
C ASN A 470 -8.00 26.54 -7.80
N GLY A 471 -7.93 25.28 -8.21
CA GLY A 471 -9.02 24.55 -8.87
C GLY A 471 -9.19 24.95 -10.33
N GLU A 472 -9.54 26.21 -10.59
CA GLU A 472 -9.80 26.68 -11.96
C GLU A 472 -9.48 28.16 -12.18
N THR A 473 -8.95 28.45 -13.38
CA THR A 473 -8.61 29.78 -13.86
C THR A 473 -9.62 30.21 -14.92
N ALA A 474 -10.55 31.08 -14.54
CA ALA A 474 -11.67 31.52 -15.37
C ALA A 474 -11.43 32.88 -16.07
N GLY A 475 -12.36 33.29 -16.93
CA GLY A 475 -12.33 34.59 -17.62
C GLY A 475 -11.50 34.62 -18.90
N LEU A 476 -11.27 33.44 -19.50
CA LEU A 476 -10.36 33.24 -20.63
C LEU A 476 -11.13 33.28 -21.96
N SER A 477 -10.54 33.94 -22.96
CA SER A 477 -11.00 33.84 -24.36
C SER A 477 -10.57 32.52 -24.99
N PRO A 478 -11.29 31.98 -25.98
CA PRO A 478 -10.83 30.82 -26.74
C PRO A 478 -9.43 31.01 -27.33
N GLY A 479 -8.62 29.95 -27.30
CA GLY A 479 -7.25 29.96 -27.80
C GLY A 479 -6.34 28.97 -27.07
N THR A 480 -5.11 28.83 -27.55
CA THR A 480 -4.08 28.02 -26.92
C THR A 480 -3.40 28.82 -25.81
N TYR A 481 -3.37 28.27 -24.60
CA TYR A 481 -2.68 28.84 -23.45
C TYR A 481 -1.45 28.02 -23.12
N HIS A 482 -0.39 28.74 -22.77
CA HIS A 482 0.84 28.18 -22.23
C HIS A 482 0.70 28.21 -20.71
N VAL A 483 0.76 27.04 -20.05
CA VAL A 483 0.66 26.91 -18.59
C VAL A 483 1.94 26.26 -18.07
N ARG A 484 2.48 26.75 -16.95
CA ARG A 484 3.68 26.21 -16.32
C ARG A 484 3.64 26.44 -14.81
N TYR A 485 4.43 25.71 -14.04
CA TYR A 485 4.72 26.10 -12.67
C TYR A 485 5.50 27.42 -12.68
N ALA A 486 5.06 28.38 -11.87
CA ALA A 486 5.74 29.65 -11.77
C ALA A 486 7.11 29.49 -11.13
N ALA A 487 8.01 30.45 -11.37
CA ALA A 487 9.30 30.47 -10.71
C ALA A 487 9.12 30.40 -9.18
N LYS A 488 9.91 29.53 -8.54
CA LYS A 488 9.87 29.28 -7.10
C LYS A 488 11.28 29.03 -6.58
N THR A 489 11.44 29.30 -5.30
CA THR A 489 12.63 28.97 -4.55
C THR A 489 12.65 27.48 -4.20
N GLY A 490 13.65 26.73 -4.65
CA GLY A 490 14.00 25.42 -4.13
C GLY A 490 15.09 25.52 -3.06
N TYR A 491 15.68 24.40 -2.66
CA TYR A 491 16.53 24.36 -1.46
C TYR A 491 17.83 23.56 -1.66
N ASN A 492 18.89 24.08 -1.06
CA ASN A 492 20.17 23.42 -0.86
C ASN A 492 20.45 23.38 0.65
N ALA A 493 20.46 22.18 1.24
CA ALA A 493 20.94 22.05 2.62
C ALA A 493 22.46 22.01 2.66
N ASN A 494 23.06 23.09 3.18
CA ASN A 494 24.48 23.12 3.51
C ASN A 494 24.72 22.54 4.92
N ALA A 495 25.98 22.43 5.34
CA ALA A 495 26.39 21.84 6.62
C ALA A 495 25.73 22.45 7.89
N LEU A 496 25.10 23.61 7.79
CA LEU A 496 24.49 24.33 8.91
C LEU A 496 22.96 24.42 8.78
N GLU A 497 22.44 24.88 7.64
CA GLU A 497 21.01 25.17 7.44
C GLU A 497 20.59 25.02 5.95
N PRO A 498 19.30 24.76 5.67
CA PRO A 498 18.72 24.90 4.34
C PRO A 498 18.90 26.33 3.80
N THR A 499 19.40 26.43 2.58
CA THR A 499 19.57 27.68 1.85
C THR A 499 18.61 27.69 0.67
N GLU A 500 17.89 28.78 0.53
CA GLU A 500 17.00 29.05 -0.58
C GLU A 500 17.79 29.26 -1.88
N LEU A 501 17.41 28.54 -2.94
CA LEU A 501 17.93 28.68 -4.31
C LEU A 501 16.77 29.04 -5.24
N TYR A 502 16.92 30.09 -6.03
CA TYR A 502 15.85 30.54 -6.94
C TYR A 502 15.93 29.79 -8.27
N TYR A 503 14.81 29.20 -8.71
CA TYR A 503 14.70 28.50 -9.99
C TYR A 503 13.76 29.22 -10.94
N SER A 504 14.01 29.10 -12.25
CA SER A 504 13.07 29.61 -13.24
C SER A 504 11.75 28.86 -13.18
N ALA A 505 10.72 29.43 -13.81
CA ALA A 505 9.46 28.75 -14.03
C ALA A 505 9.69 27.40 -14.77
N GLY A 506 8.85 26.42 -14.46
CA GLY A 506 8.91 25.08 -15.04
C GLY A 506 8.60 25.02 -16.53
N PRO A 507 8.67 23.84 -17.14
CA PRO A 507 8.30 23.62 -18.54
C PRO A 507 6.84 24.01 -18.81
N THR A 508 6.59 24.46 -20.03
CA THR A 508 5.26 24.90 -20.48
C THR A 508 4.50 23.75 -21.13
N VAL A 509 3.26 23.56 -20.71
CA VAL A 509 2.26 22.74 -21.42
C VAL A 509 1.27 23.62 -22.16
N GLU A 510 0.78 23.15 -23.30
CA GLU A 510 -0.27 23.82 -24.07
C GLU A 510 -1.64 23.29 -23.65
N VAL A 511 -2.54 24.19 -23.27
CA VAL A 511 -3.94 23.89 -22.97
C VAL A 511 -4.82 24.68 -23.92
N VAL A 512 -5.65 23.99 -24.70
CA VAL A 512 -6.57 24.64 -25.64
C VAL A 512 -7.88 24.94 -24.93
N VAL A 513 -8.25 26.22 -24.84
CA VAL A 513 -9.61 26.65 -24.49
C VAL A 513 -10.43 26.69 -25.78
N PRO A 514 -11.37 25.76 -26.01
CA PRO A 514 -12.05 25.66 -27.29
C PRO A 514 -13.04 26.81 -27.52
N ALA A 515 -13.33 27.09 -28.79
CA ALA A 515 -14.39 28.03 -29.14
C ALA A 515 -15.77 27.40 -28.88
N SER A 516 -16.70 28.23 -28.41
CA SER A 516 -18.08 27.80 -28.18
C SER A 516 -18.85 27.69 -29.49
N THR A 517 -19.58 26.59 -29.69
CA THR A 517 -20.47 26.39 -30.85
C THR A 517 -21.92 26.81 -30.58
N THR A 518 -22.25 27.12 -29.32
CA THR A 518 -23.56 27.62 -28.91
C THR A 518 -23.72 29.10 -29.24
N SER A 519 -24.86 29.42 -29.88
CA SER A 519 -25.25 30.81 -30.14
C SER A 519 -25.73 31.49 -28.86
N PRO A 520 -25.59 32.82 -28.70
CA PRO A 520 -26.07 33.53 -27.52
C PRO A 520 -27.57 33.28 -27.29
N PRO A 521 -28.04 33.18 -26.04
CA PRO A 521 -29.45 32.97 -25.75
C PRO A 521 -30.30 34.12 -26.31
N SER A 522 -31.26 33.78 -27.18
CA SER A 522 -32.22 34.70 -27.78
C SER A 522 -33.27 35.12 -26.73
N SER A 523 -33.42 36.43 -26.50
CA SER A 523 -34.44 36.99 -25.61
C SER A 523 -35.85 36.66 -26.12
N GLY A 524 -36.64 35.98 -25.29
CA GLY A 524 -37.88 35.31 -25.69
C GLY A 524 -38.99 36.19 -26.27
N TYR A 525 -39.80 35.55 -27.12
CA TYR A 525 -41.19 35.89 -27.37
C TYR A 525 -41.98 34.59 -27.51
N TYR A 526 -42.94 34.36 -26.61
CA TYR A 526 -43.86 33.21 -26.62
C TYR A 526 -45.18 33.59 -27.32
N PRO A 527 -45.74 32.71 -28.17
CA PRO A 527 -47.20 32.54 -28.24
C PRO A 527 -47.67 31.08 -28.09
N PRO A 528 -48.97 30.85 -27.84
CA PRO A 528 -49.54 29.65 -27.20
C PRO A 528 -50.00 28.55 -28.20
N PRO A 529 -50.46 27.37 -27.72
CA PRO A 529 -50.45 26.11 -28.48
C PRO A 529 -51.73 25.87 -29.28
N THR A 530 -51.66 25.10 -30.39
CA THR A 530 -52.56 23.97 -30.73
C THR A 530 -52.38 23.39 -32.14
N SER A 531 -52.72 22.09 -32.22
CA SER A 531 -53.18 21.25 -33.36
C SER A 531 -52.18 20.69 -34.39
N THR A 532 -51.91 19.39 -34.21
CA THR A 532 -51.73 18.31 -35.23
C THR A 532 -53.07 17.96 -35.91
N PRO A 533 -53.17 17.08 -36.96
CA PRO A 533 -52.22 16.48 -37.96
C PRO A 533 -52.85 16.56 -39.42
N PRO A 534 -52.60 15.69 -40.46
CA PRO A 534 -51.60 14.61 -40.70
C PRO A 534 -50.88 14.58 -42.09
N VAL A 535 -49.77 13.81 -42.12
CA VAL A 535 -49.26 12.86 -43.16
C VAL A 535 -49.03 13.34 -44.62
N ASP A 536 -47.78 13.25 -45.09
CA ASP A 536 -47.45 12.38 -46.24
C ASP A 536 -45.97 11.97 -46.30
N GLU A 537 -45.76 10.76 -46.81
CA GLU A 537 -44.53 9.94 -46.82
C GLU A 537 -43.43 10.45 -47.77
N GLN A 538 -42.16 10.20 -47.42
CA GLN A 538 -41.26 9.51 -48.35
C GLN A 538 -40.02 8.91 -47.67
N GLU A 539 -39.86 7.60 -47.87
CA GLU A 539 -38.71 6.79 -47.48
C GLU A 539 -37.41 7.22 -48.18
N GLY A 540 -36.30 7.13 -47.45
CA GLY A 540 -34.94 7.26 -47.95
C GLY A 540 -33.96 6.61 -46.97
N THR A 541 -33.65 5.35 -47.22
CA THR A 541 -32.81 4.42 -46.46
C THR A 541 -31.37 4.91 -46.22
N THR A 542 -30.84 4.76 -44.99
CA THR A 542 -29.43 4.40 -44.72
C THR A 542 -29.30 3.61 -43.41
N SER A 543 -28.42 2.61 -43.45
CA SER A 543 -28.09 1.52 -42.52
C SER A 543 -27.81 1.88 -41.05
N PRO A 544 -27.90 0.90 -40.11
CA PRO A 544 -27.55 1.06 -38.70
C PRO A 544 -26.04 1.13 -38.52
N GLY A 545 -25.58 2.22 -37.89
CA GLY A 545 -24.23 2.34 -37.34
C GLY A 545 -24.19 1.65 -35.98
N GLU A 546 -23.76 0.39 -36.03
CA GLU A 546 -23.06 -0.37 -34.98
C GLU A 546 -22.67 0.45 -33.74
N GLU A 547 -23.42 0.30 -32.65
CA GLU A 547 -22.95 0.64 -31.32
C GLU A 547 -21.72 -0.21 -31.03
N THR A 548 -20.62 0.47 -30.71
CA THR A 548 -19.40 -0.17 -30.22
C THR A 548 -19.68 -0.62 -28.78
N PRO A 549 -19.65 -1.91 -28.44
CA PRO A 549 -19.80 -2.37 -27.06
C PRO A 549 -18.46 -2.12 -26.35
N GLY A 550 -18.31 -0.95 -25.71
CA GLY A 550 -16.96 -0.43 -25.47
C GLY A 550 -16.76 0.44 -24.24
N ALA A 551 -17.42 0.17 -23.12
CA ALA A 551 -16.92 0.44 -21.76
C ALA A 551 -17.88 -0.19 -20.75
N ALA A 552 -17.35 -0.90 -19.74
CA ALA A 552 -18.16 -1.32 -18.61
C ALA A 552 -18.49 -0.07 -17.75
N PRO A 553 -19.73 0.07 -17.24
CA PRO A 553 -20.04 1.11 -16.26
C PRO A 553 -19.19 0.91 -14.99
N PRO A 554 -18.73 1.98 -14.34
CA PRO A 554 -17.87 1.87 -13.16
C PRO A 554 -18.64 1.33 -11.95
N SER A 555 -18.02 0.46 -11.16
CA SER A 555 -18.55 -0.02 -9.87
C SER A 555 -18.34 0.95 -8.71
N SER A 556 -17.67 2.09 -8.97
CA SER A 556 -17.39 3.16 -8.01
C SER A 556 -17.76 4.51 -8.62
N VAL A 557 -18.42 5.36 -7.84
CA VAL A 557 -18.80 6.72 -8.21
C VAL A 557 -18.26 7.69 -7.15
N VAL A 558 -17.59 8.75 -7.61
CA VAL A 558 -17.25 9.90 -6.76
C VAL A 558 -18.44 10.85 -6.73
N VAL A 559 -18.89 11.18 -5.52
CA VAL A 559 -20.00 12.10 -5.25
C VAL A 559 -19.40 13.37 -4.67
N GLU A 560 -19.49 14.45 -5.43
CA GLU A 560 -19.00 15.75 -4.99
C GLU A 560 -19.78 16.24 -3.76
N ALA A 561 -19.06 16.71 -2.74
CA ALA A 561 -19.63 17.31 -1.55
C ALA A 561 -19.51 18.84 -1.61
N THR A 562 -20.52 19.52 -1.08
CA THR A 562 -20.52 20.97 -0.86
C THR A 562 -20.58 21.25 0.63
N ILE A 563 -20.06 22.38 1.09
CA ILE A 563 -20.19 22.75 2.50
C ILE A 563 -21.56 23.38 2.73
N ASP A 564 -22.37 22.76 3.60
CA ASP A 564 -23.57 23.36 4.14
C ASP A 564 -23.18 24.47 5.14
N GLU A 565 -23.50 25.72 4.83
CA GLU A 565 -23.06 26.87 5.65
C GLU A 565 -23.74 26.94 7.03
N GLU A 566 -24.85 26.24 7.23
CA GLU A 566 -25.68 26.29 8.43
C GLU A 566 -25.23 25.26 9.47
N THR A 567 -24.89 24.06 9.01
CA THR A 567 -24.42 22.93 9.83
C THR A 567 -22.90 22.78 9.81
N ALA A 568 -22.22 23.41 8.85
CA ALA A 568 -20.81 23.21 8.52
C ALA A 568 -20.46 21.77 8.06
N TYR A 569 -21.47 20.99 7.64
CA TYR A 569 -21.27 19.63 7.12
C TYR A 569 -20.80 19.70 5.67
N ALA A 570 -19.99 18.73 5.25
CA ALA A 570 -19.86 18.42 3.84
C ALA A 570 -21.07 17.57 3.41
N VAL A 571 -21.97 18.14 2.60
CA VAL A 571 -23.16 17.47 2.08
C VAL A 571 -22.96 17.05 0.63
N ALA A 572 -23.17 15.77 0.38
CA ALA A 572 -23.14 15.14 -0.93
C ALA A 572 -24.49 14.49 -1.22
N ALA A 573 -24.95 14.54 -2.47
CA ALA A 573 -26.19 13.89 -2.89
C ALA A 573 -25.94 13.07 -4.16
N VAL A 574 -26.35 11.80 -4.14
CA VAL A 574 -26.22 10.89 -5.28
C VAL A 574 -27.32 11.19 -6.29
N THR A 575 -26.96 11.35 -7.56
CA THR A 575 -27.95 11.59 -8.62
C THR A 575 -28.63 10.29 -9.05
N ALA A 576 -29.84 10.39 -9.61
CA ALA A 576 -30.56 9.22 -10.12
C ALA A 576 -29.76 8.51 -11.22
N GLU A 577 -29.08 9.27 -12.09
CA GLU A 577 -28.25 8.73 -13.16
C GLU A 577 -27.03 7.95 -12.62
N ALA A 578 -26.41 8.43 -11.54
CA ALA A 578 -25.31 7.73 -10.89
C ALA A 578 -25.77 6.39 -10.31
N VAL A 579 -26.95 6.36 -9.69
CA VAL A 579 -27.51 5.10 -9.17
C VAL A 579 -27.87 4.13 -10.28
N GLU A 580 -28.42 4.58 -11.41
CA GLU A 580 -28.69 3.70 -12.56
C GLU A 580 -27.41 3.02 -13.08
N GLN A 581 -26.29 3.76 -13.14
CA GLN A 581 -24.99 3.19 -13.55
C GLN A 581 -24.49 2.15 -12.55
N LEU A 582 -24.61 2.43 -11.26
CA LEU A 582 -24.20 1.51 -10.18
C LEU A 582 -25.06 0.24 -10.17
N ILE A 583 -26.37 0.35 -10.41
CA ILE A 583 -27.28 -0.81 -10.57
C ILE A 583 -26.86 -1.65 -11.77
N ALA A 584 -26.52 -1.02 -12.91
CA ALA A 584 -26.09 -1.75 -14.09
C ALA A 584 -24.76 -2.50 -13.85
N ALA A 585 -23.81 -1.88 -13.13
CA ALA A 585 -22.56 -2.52 -12.74
C ALA A 585 -22.80 -3.69 -11.78
N ALA A 586 -23.63 -3.50 -10.74
CA ALA A 586 -23.99 -4.54 -9.78
C ALA A 586 -24.64 -5.76 -10.45
N LYS A 587 -25.63 -5.56 -11.32
CA LYS A 587 -26.28 -6.66 -12.07
C LYS A 587 -25.32 -7.44 -12.95
N ARG A 588 -24.28 -6.78 -13.49
CA ARG A 588 -23.25 -7.48 -14.27
C ARG A 588 -22.39 -8.35 -13.36
N ALA A 589 -21.91 -7.81 -12.24
CA ALA A 589 -21.13 -8.59 -11.27
C ALA A 589 -21.91 -9.83 -10.80
N GLU A 590 -23.20 -9.67 -10.49
CA GLU A 590 -24.08 -10.79 -10.13
C GLU A 590 -24.23 -11.81 -11.26
N ALA A 591 -24.39 -11.36 -12.50
CA ALA A 591 -24.49 -12.24 -13.67
C ALA A 591 -23.19 -13.02 -13.92
N ASP A 592 -22.05 -12.45 -13.55
CA ASP A 592 -20.72 -13.06 -13.64
C ASP A 592 -20.41 -13.97 -12.42
N GLY A 593 -21.33 -14.07 -11.46
CA GLY A 593 -21.20 -14.88 -10.25
C GLY A 593 -20.32 -14.23 -9.17
N GLU A 594 -20.01 -12.95 -9.31
CA GLU A 594 -19.24 -12.15 -8.36
C GLU A 594 -20.15 -11.47 -7.33
N LYS A 595 -19.59 -11.15 -6.16
CA LYS A 595 -20.29 -10.36 -5.14
C LYS A 595 -20.36 -8.89 -5.59
N ALA A 596 -21.56 -8.37 -5.83
CA ALA A 596 -21.75 -6.98 -6.20
C ALA A 596 -21.48 -6.04 -5.01
N VAL A 597 -20.63 -5.02 -5.24
CA VAL A 597 -20.39 -3.92 -4.31
C VAL A 597 -20.56 -2.61 -5.07
N VAL A 598 -21.45 -1.76 -4.58
CA VAL A 598 -21.64 -0.39 -5.05
C VAL A 598 -20.83 0.54 -4.18
N GLU A 599 -19.82 1.18 -4.75
CA GLU A 599 -18.96 2.11 -4.03
C GLU A 599 -19.33 3.58 -4.33
N LEU A 600 -19.50 4.36 -3.26
CA LEU A 600 -19.74 5.80 -3.30
C LEU A 600 -18.64 6.49 -2.50
N SER A 601 -17.81 7.28 -3.17
CA SER A 601 -16.70 8.01 -2.55
C SER A 601 -17.04 9.49 -2.43
N VAL A 602 -16.82 10.07 -1.25
CA VAL A 602 -17.13 11.47 -0.93
C VAL A 602 -15.88 12.12 -0.34
N ASN A 603 -15.43 13.21 -0.94
CA ASN A 603 -14.33 13.99 -0.37
C ASN A 603 -14.88 14.99 0.66
N PRO A 604 -14.54 14.88 1.96
CA PRO A 604 -14.99 15.80 3.01
C PRO A 604 -14.38 17.20 2.91
N GLY A 605 -13.29 17.38 2.15
CA GLY A 605 -12.43 18.54 2.25
C GLY A 605 -11.88 18.70 3.68
N ALA A 606 -12.08 19.88 4.28
CA ALA A 606 -11.70 20.14 5.67
C ALA A 606 -12.86 19.93 6.67
N ALA A 607 -14.03 19.46 6.22
CA ALA A 607 -15.18 19.30 7.09
C ALA A 607 -14.97 18.15 8.08
N ALA A 608 -15.32 18.38 9.34
CA ALA A 608 -15.26 17.34 10.36
C ALA A 608 -16.42 16.35 10.26
N THR A 609 -17.49 16.68 9.53
CA THR A 609 -18.69 15.85 9.36
C THR A 609 -19.15 15.85 7.92
N VAL A 610 -19.52 14.68 7.40
CA VAL A 610 -20.05 14.48 6.06
C VAL A 610 -21.43 13.87 6.13
N GLN A 611 -22.35 14.35 5.31
CA GLN A 611 -23.65 13.75 5.04
C GLN A 611 -23.76 13.38 3.56
N LEU A 612 -23.92 12.09 3.25
CA LEU A 612 -24.19 11.59 1.90
C LEU A 612 -25.66 11.19 1.80
N THR A 613 -26.39 11.73 0.83
CA THR A 613 -27.82 11.44 0.63
C THR A 613 -28.05 10.66 -0.65
N ILE A 614 -28.76 9.52 -0.56
CA ILE A 614 -29.25 8.73 -1.69
C ILE A 614 -30.77 8.95 -1.77
N PRO A 615 -31.29 9.46 -2.91
CA PRO A 615 -32.74 9.62 -3.09
C PRO A 615 -33.49 8.32 -2.83
N ARG A 616 -34.65 8.40 -2.15
CA ARG A 616 -35.40 7.20 -1.73
C ARG A 616 -35.71 6.26 -2.89
N GLU A 617 -36.18 6.82 -4.01
CA GLU A 617 -36.52 6.03 -5.20
C GLU A 617 -35.29 5.28 -5.75
N ALA A 618 -34.13 5.94 -5.75
CA ALA A 618 -32.89 5.37 -6.22
C ALA A 618 -32.35 4.28 -5.28
N PHE A 619 -32.39 4.52 -3.96
CA PHE A 619 -32.04 3.51 -2.95
C PHE A 619 -32.93 2.27 -3.08
N ASN A 620 -34.25 2.47 -3.23
CA ASN A 620 -35.21 1.39 -3.41
C ASN A 620 -34.95 0.62 -4.71
N ALA A 621 -34.61 1.30 -5.81
CA ALA A 621 -34.26 0.65 -7.08
C ALA A 621 -32.99 -0.20 -6.95
N LEU A 622 -31.98 0.27 -6.22
CA LEU A 622 -30.77 -0.49 -5.94
C LEU A 622 -31.08 -1.73 -5.11
N ALA A 623 -31.73 -1.56 -3.96
CA ALA A 623 -32.05 -2.66 -3.05
C ALA A 623 -33.01 -3.70 -3.66
N SER A 624 -34.02 -3.28 -4.43
CA SER A 624 -35.01 -4.21 -4.98
C SER A 624 -34.55 -4.96 -6.23
N SER A 625 -33.47 -4.50 -6.88
CA SER A 625 -33.06 -5.04 -8.18
C SER A 625 -31.65 -5.64 -8.21
N THR A 626 -30.94 -5.64 -7.08
CA THR A 626 -29.59 -6.17 -6.90
C THR A 626 -29.45 -6.79 -5.51
N ASP A 627 -28.50 -7.72 -5.36
CA ASP A 627 -28.00 -8.26 -4.10
C ASP A 627 -26.72 -7.52 -3.63
N ALA A 628 -26.53 -6.27 -4.08
CA ALA A 628 -25.31 -5.51 -3.86
C ALA A 628 -25.16 -5.00 -2.41
N SER A 629 -23.93 -5.03 -1.91
CA SER A 629 -23.52 -4.27 -0.72
C SER A 629 -23.22 -2.81 -1.09
N ILE A 630 -23.42 -1.87 -0.16
CA ILE A 630 -23.10 -0.45 -0.34
C ILE A 630 -21.86 -0.08 0.47
N LYS A 631 -20.81 0.38 -0.19
CA LYS A 631 -19.57 0.87 0.42
C LYS A 631 -19.48 2.38 0.26
N LEU A 632 -19.41 3.09 1.39
CA LEU A 632 -19.28 4.54 1.46
C LEU A 632 -17.86 4.89 1.91
N VAL A 633 -17.12 5.65 1.11
CA VAL A 633 -15.74 6.06 1.39
C VAL A 633 -15.71 7.56 1.64
N TYR A 634 -15.21 7.99 2.80
CA TYR A 634 -15.20 9.38 3.26
C TYR A 634 -13.77 9.88 3.53
N ASP A 635 -12.84 9.64 2.61
CA ASP A 635 -11.40 9.93 2.74
C ASP A 635 -10.86 9.80 4.18
N ASP A 636 -10.52 10.93 4.82
CA ASP A 636 -9.91 11.02 6.16
C ASP A 636 -10.86 10.70 7.34
N LEU A 637 -12.15 10.51 7.10
CA LEU A 637 -13.12 10.12 8.12
C LEU A 637 -13.32 8.60 8.20
N GLY A 638 -13.11 7.87 7.10
CA GLY A 638 -13.16 6.42 7.08
C GLY A 638 -14.12 5.83 6.05
N THR A 639 -14.46 4.55 6.21
CA THR A 639 -15.31 3.77 5.30
C THR A 639 -16.43 3.10 6.07
N LEU A 640 -17.64 3.10 5.50
CA LEU A 640 -18.80 2.36 5.99
C LEU A 640 -19.20 1.33 4.93
N LEU A 641 -19.30 0.06 5.30
CA LEU A 641 -19.77 -1.01 4.43
C LEU A 641 -21.07 -1.58 5.00
N PHE A 642 -22.14 -1.41 4.23
CA PHE A 642 -23.47 -1.96 4.47
C PHE A 642 -23.60 -3.22 3.64
N ASP A 643 -23.67 -4.37 4.29
CA ASP A 643 -23.94 -5.63 3.59
C ASP A 643 -25.36 -5.68 3.01
N THR A 644 -25.60 -6.66 2.15
CA THR A 644 -26.88 -6.82 1.45
C THR A 644 -28.06 -6.91 2.42
N ASP A 645 -27.93 -7.65 3.52
CA ASP A 645 -29.00 -7.79 4.52
C ASP A 645 -29.30 -6.44 5.22
N THR A 646 -28.27 -5.65 5.50
CA THR A 646 -28.41 -4.30 6.06
C THR A 646 -29.12 -3.36 5.06
N VAL A 647 -28.73 -3.41 3.78
CA VAL A 647 -29.38 -2.63 2.71
C VAL A 647 -30.87 -3.01 2.59
N GLN A 648 -31.19 -4.32 2.64
CA GLN A 648 -32.57 -4.80 2.64
C GLN A 648 -33.36 -4.36 3.88
N SER A 649 -32.74 -4.33 5.05
CA SER A 649 -33.38 -3.82 6.28
C SER A 649 -33.73 -2.33 6.17
N ILE A 650 -32.85 -1.51 5.59
CA ILE A 650 -33.13 -0.07 5.36
C ILE A 650 -34.26 0.09 4.32
N TYR A 651 -34.24 -0.72 3.26
CA TYR A 651 -35.27 -0.72 2.21
C TYR A 651 -36.65 -1.12 2.74
N ALA A 652 -36.72 -2.14 3.60
CA ALA A 652 -37.98 -2.61 4.19
C ALA A 652 -38.58 -1.65 5.23
N GLY A 653 -37.83 -0.64 5.68
CA GLY A 653 -38.30 0.38 6.60
C GLY A 653 -39.49 1.17 6.02
N ALA A 654 -40.50 1.43 6.85
CA ALA A 654 -41.73 2.13 6.44
C ALA A 654 -41.59 3.67 6.42
N GLU A 655 -40.42 4.21 6.75
CA GLU A 655 -40.15 5.64 6.85
C GLU A 655 -40.05 6.26 5.44
N ASP A 656 -40.77 7.36 5.22
CA ASP A 656 -40.73 8.13 3.97
C ASP A 656 -39.52 9.09 3.95
N GLY A 657 -39.00 9.40 2.75
CA GLY A 657 -37.91 10.38 2.56
C GLY A 657 -36.56 9.77 2.23
N ASP A 658 -35.63 10.59 1.73
CA ASP A 658 -34.32 10.16 1.22
C ASP A 658 -33.44 9.53 2.31
N ILE A 659 -32.50 8.67 1.90
CA ILE A 659 -31.59 8.02 2.84
C ILE A 659 -30.33 8.85 2.99
N SER A 660 -30.08 9.38 4.19
CA SER A 660 -28.86 10.13 4.50
C SER A 660 -27.94 9.33 5.42
N PHE A 661 -26.67 9.22 5.03
CA PHE A 661 -25.59 8.59 5.79
C PHE A 661 -24.64 9.66 6.30
N ILE A 662 -24.44 9.73 7.60
CA ILE A 662 -23.63 10.76 8.25
C ILE A 662 -22.47 10.11 8.98
N ILE A 663 -21.26 10.64 8.77
CA ILE A 663 -20.08 10.33 9.58
C ILE A 663 -19.40 11.63 10.00
N GLY A 664 -19.10 11.77 11.28
CA GLY A 664 -18.42 12.94 11.82
C GLY A 664 -17.35 12.58 12.83
N LYS A 665 -16.25 13.33 12.81
CA LYS A 665 -15.19 13.24 13.81
C LYS A 665 -15.37 14.35 14.84
N THR A 666 -15.59 13.96 16.08
CA THR A 666 -15.83 14.87 17.20
C THR A 666 -14.85 14.62 18.35
N SER A 667 -14.99 15.41 19.42
CA SER A 667 -14.20 15.28 20.66
C SER A 667 -15.07 14.81 21.82
N LEU A 668 -14.46 14.09 22.75
CA LEU A 668 -15.11 13.74 24.01
C LEU A 668 -15.49 14.98 24.81
N THR A 669 -16.55 14.87 25.62
CA THR A 669 -16.87 15.86 26.65
C THR A 669 -15.74 15.93 27.69
N ALA A 670 -15.70 16.98 28.51
CA ALA A 670 -14.67 17.12 29.56
C ALA A 670 -14.66 15.93 30.53
N GLU A 671 -15.83 15.37 30.85
CA GLU A 671 -15.99 14.17 31.66
C GLU A 671 -15.44 12.92 30.94
N GLY A 672 -15.71 12.78 29.64
CA GLY A 672 -15.17 11.70 28.81
C GLY A 672 -13.65 11.78 28.67
N GLN A 673 -13.11 12.97 28.46
CA GLN A 673 -11.66 13.22 28.41
C GLN A 673 -10.99 12.88 29.75
N ALA A 674 -11.64 13.15 30.89
CA ALA A 674 -11.12 12.78 32.19
C ALA A 674 -11.04 11.25 32.40
N ALA A 675 -11.91 10.48 31.74
CA ALA A 675 -11.96 9.03 31.84
C ALA A 675 -11.07 8.32 30.81
N LEU A 676 -11.05 8.81 29.57
CA LEU A 676 -10.46 8.12 28.42
C LEU A 676 -9.28 8.87 27.78
N GLY A 677 -9.07 10.14 28.13
CA GLY A 677 -8.09 11.03 27.50
C GLY A 677 -8.62 11.66 26.21
N ASP A 678 -7.72 12.18 25.37
CA ASP A 678 -8.05 12.85 24.10
C ASP A 678 -8.32 11.84 22.97
N ARG A 679 -9.20 10.87 23.22
CA ARG A 679 -9.51 9.80 22.28
C ARG A 679 -10.36 10.31 21.12
N PRO A 680 -10.07 9.90 19.86
CA PRO A 680 -10.93 10.19 18.72
C PRO A 680 -12.34 9.64 18.94
N VAL A 681 -13.34 10.44 18.58
CA VAL A 681 -14.75 10.06 18.60
C VAL A 681 -15.31 10.18 17.20
N TYR A 682 -16.02 9.15 16.76
CA TYR A 682 -16.74 9.12 15.49
C TYR A 682 -18.23 9.05 15.76
N ASP A 683 -18.98 10.01 15.26
CA ASP A 683 -20.44 10.01 15.26
C ASP A 683 -20.90 9.46 13.91
N ILE A 684 -21.64 8.36 13.90
CA ILE A 684 -22.16 7.76 12.67
C ILE A 684 -23.66 7.64 12.84
N SER A 685 -24.43 8.09 11.86
CA SER A 685 -25.88 8.00 11.87
C SER A 685 -26.45 7.82 10.47
N VAL A 686 -27.64 7.22 10.39
CA VAL A 686 -28.40 7.09 9.14
C VAL A 686 -29.82 7.56 9.36
N PHE A 687 -30.36 8.28 8.39
CA PHE A 687 -31.72 8.83 8.43
C PHE A 687 -32.51 8.42 7.19
N ALA A 688 -33.81 8.28 7.37
CA ALA A 688 -34.83 8.25 6.34
C ALA A 688 -35.64 9.56 6.45
N GLY A 689 -35.39 10.52 5.57
CA GLY A 689 -35.89 11.88 5.74
C GLY A 689 -35.36 12.50 7.04
N GLU A 690 -36.26 12.83 7.97
CA GLU A 690 -35.89 13.35 9.31
C GLU A 690 -35.86 12.25 10.38
N THR A 691 -36.23 11.01 10.06
CA THR A 691 -36.31 9.93 11.05
C THR A 691 -34.99 9.15 11.13
N PRO A 692 -34.38 9.00 12.32
CA PRO A 692 -33.17 8.19 12.47
C PRO A 692 -33.47 6.69 12.32
N ILE A 693 -32.57 5.98 11.64
CA ILE A 693 -32.56 4.52 11.57
C ILE A 693 -31.59 4.02 12.65
N GLU A 694 -32.14 3.62 13.79
CA GLU A 694 -31.35 3.27 14.98
C GLU A 694 -30.79 1.84 14.96
N THR A 695 -31.43 0.92 14.22
CA THR A 695 -31.03 -0.49 14.13
C THR A 695 -31.30 -1.06 12.74
N PHE A 696 -30.62 -2.14 12.39
CA PHE A 696 -30.69 -2.79 11.08
C PHE A 696 -31.25 -4.20 11.12
N GLY A 697 -32.27 -4.44 11.95
CA GLY A 697 -32.86 -5.78 12.08
C GLY A 697 -31.89 -6.85 12.62
N GLY A 698 -30.76 -6.44 13.20
CA GLY A 698 -29.69 -7.32 13.69
C GLY A 698 -28.49 -7.45 12.75
N SER A 699 -28.56 -6.92 11.52
CA SER A 699 -27.45 -6.90 10.56
C SER A 699 -26.34 -5.92 10.95
N LYS A 700 -25.14 -6.10 10.39
CA LYS A 700 -23.92 -5.41 10.81
C LYS A 700 -23.40 -4.46 9.74
N VAL A 701 -23.09 -3.24 10.15
CA VAL A 701 -22.28 -2.30 9.37
C VAL A 701 -20.82 -2.48 9.75
N ARG A 702 -19.94 -2.69 8.76
CA ARG A 702 -18.50 -2.69 8.97
C ARG A 702 -17.96 -1.27 8.79
N VAL A 703 -17.27 -0.79 9.81
CA VAL A 703 -16.70 0.56 9.87
C VAL A 703 -15.18 0.44 9.88
N SER A 704 -14.49 1.28 9.11
CA SER A 704 -13.03 1.40 9.11
C SER A 704 -12.64 2.87 9.22
N VAL A 705 -12.06 3.29 10.34
CA VAL A 705 -11.65 4.69 10.58
C VAL A 705 -10.14 4.82 10.69
N PRO A 706 -9.51 5.89 10.17
CA PRO A 706 -8.08 6.08 10.30
C PRO A 706 -7.66 6.35 11.74
N TYR A 707 -6.59 5.71 12.20
CA TYR A 707 -6.04 5.87 13.53
C TYR A 707 -4.51 5.74 13.51
N THR A 708 -3.82 6.70 14.12
CA THR A 708 -2.37 6.63 14.33
C THR A 708 -2.11 6.29 15.78
N LEU A 709 -1.40 5.19 16.04
CA LEU A 709 -1.02 4.78 17.40
C LEU A 709 -0.22 5.89 18.10
N ALA A 710 -0.60 6.24 19.32
CA ALA A 710 0.19 7.13 20.15
C ALA A 710 1.42 6.40 20.73
N ALA A 711 2.42 7.17 21.18
CA ALA A 711 3.62 6.61 21.77
C ALA A 711 3.30 5.68 22.96
N GLY A 712 3.78 4.45 22.92
CA GLY A 712 3.56 3.44 23.95
C GLY A 712 2.22 2.69 23.85
N GLU A 713 1.41 2.96 22.83
CA GLU A 713 0.20 2.15 22.58
C GLU A 713 0.55 0.81 21.95
N SER A 714 -0.09 -0.24 22.44
CA SER A 714 -0.03 -1.56 21.83
C SER A 714 -1.20 -1.73 20.85
N PRO A 715 -0.97 -2.15 19.59
CA PRO A 715 -2.02 -2.39 18.61
C PRO A 715 -3.16 -3.28 19.14
N GLU A 716 -2.80 -4.33 19.89
CA GLU A 716 -3.77 -5.32 20.40
C GLU A 716 -4.65 -4.76 21.52
N ALA A 717 -4.20 -3.70 22.18
CA ALA A 717 -4.94 -3.02 23.23
C ALA A 717 -5.83 -1.87 22.70
N ILE A 718 -5.79 -1.58 21.39
CA ILE A 718 -6.76 -0.67 20.78
C ILE A 718 -8.13 -1.33 20.75
N VAL A 719 -9.13 -0.62 21.26
CA VAL A 719 -10.51 -1.09 21.42
C VAL A 719 -11.49 -0.04 20.94
N VAL A 720 -12.68 -0.46 20.53
CA VAL A 720 -13.76 0.45 20.12
C VAL A 720 -14.86 0.38 21.17
N TYR A 721 -15.30 1.55 21.65
CA TYR A 721 -16.46 1.66 22.53
C TYR A 721 -17.61 2.33 21.81
N ALA A 722 -18.78 1.73 21.80
CA ALA A 722 -20.03 2.41 21.50
C ALA A 722 -20.59 3.07 22.76
N VAL A 723 -21.10 4.29 22.63
CA VAL A 723 -21.72 5.03 23.73
C VAL A 723 -23.23 4.83 23.67
N SER A 724 -23.81 4.14 24.65
CA SER A 724 -25.26 3.99 24.76
C SER A 724 -25.96 5.32 25.06
N ALA A 725 -27.29 5.37 24.87
CA ALA A 725 -28.10 6.55 25.19
C ALA A 725 -28.02 7.00 26.66
N THR A 726 -27.65 6.10 27.58
CA THR A 726 -27.44 6.41 29.01
C THR A 726 -26.00 6.83 29.33
N GLY A 727 -25.11 6.84 28.33
CA GLY A 727 -23.69 7.17 28.45
C GLY A 727 -22.79 5.97 28.82
N GLU A 728 -23.34 4.76 28.97
CA GLU A 728 -22.53 3.57 29.25
C GLU A 728 -21.73 3.15 28.02
N LEU A 729 -20.50 2.67 28.24
CA LEU A 729 -19.60 2.19 27.21
C LEU A 729 -19.82 0.70 26.95
N GLU A 730 -20.15 0.36 25.71
CA GLU A 730 -20.21 -0.99 25.21
C GLU A 730 -18.95 -1.27 24.37
N THR A 731 -18.17 -2.29 24.72
CA THR A 731 -17.00 -2.68 23.92
C THR A 731 -17.45 -3.44 22.68
N LEU A 732 -17.06 -2.95 21.50
CA LEU A 732 -17.37 -3.60 20.23
C LEU A 732 -16.26 -4.55 19.76
N ARG A 733 -16.65 -5.49 18.89
CA ARG A 733 -15.71 -6.31 18.12
C ARG A 733 -15.05 -5.44 17.06
N GLY A 734 -13.76 -5.23 17.24
CA GLY A 734 -12.90 -4.54 16.28
C GLY A 734 -11.43 -4.70 16.60
N HIS A 735 -10.58 -4.31 15.66
CA HIS A 735 -9.13 -4.41 15.77
C HIS A 735 -8.43 -3.30 14.99
N TYR A 736 -7.18 -3.04 15.36
CA TYR A 736 -6.30 -2.14 14.61
C TYR A 736 -5.61 -2.91 13.49
N VAL A 737 -5.59 -2.33 12.28
CA VAL A 737 -4.94 -2.87 11.09
C VAL A 737 -3.72 -2.02 10.77
N ALA A 738 -2.52 -2.58 10.98
CA ALA A 738 -1.27 -1.84 10.87
C ALA A 738 -0.93 -1.41 9.44
N SER A 739 -1.26 -2.22 8.43
CA SER A 739 -0.98 -1.95 7.01
C SER A 739 -1.73 -0.72 6.50
N THR A 740 -2.98 -0.53 6.94
CA THR A 740 -3.84 0.60 6.54
C THR A 740 -3.87 1.72 7.56
N ARG A 741 -3.32 1.51 8.78
CA ARG A 741 -3.43 2.42 9.93
C ARG A 741 -4.89 2.79 10.23
N THR A 742 -5.76 1.79 10.22
CA THR A 742 -7.18 1.96 10.52
C THR A 742 -7.59 1.11 11.71
N VAL A 743 -8.69 1.49 12.35
CA VAL A 743 -9.43 0.62 13.28
C VAL A 743 -10.69 0.17 12.58
N VAL A 744 -10.84 -1.15 12.45
CA VAL A 744 -11.97 -1.81 11.80
C VAL A 744 -12.86 -2.41 12.87
N PHE A 745 -14.17 -2.18 12.81
CA PHE A 745 -15.14 -2.74 13.74
C PHE A 745 -16.50 -2.96 13.09
N GLY A 746 -17.31 -3.84 13.67
CA GLY A 746 -18.70 -4.07 13.27
C GLY A 746 -19.67 -3.46 14.28
N THR A 747 -20.78 -2.88 13.82
CA THR A 747 -21.86 -2.38 14.67
C THR A 747 -23.24 -2.72 14.12
N THR A 748 -24.22 -2.97 14.99
CA THR A 748 -25.63 -3.22 14.63
C THR A 748 -26.55 -2.03 14.92
N HIS A 749 -25.98 -0.98 15.52
CA HIS A 749 -26.66 0.26 15.89
C HIS A 749 -25.72 1.44 15.65
N PHE A 750 -26.29 2.64 15.65
CA PHE A 750 -25.53 3.87 15.50
C PHE A 750 -25.47 4.64 16.81
N SER A 751 -24.26 5.10 17.10
CA SER A 751 -23.93 5.83 18.32
C SER A 751 -22.63 6.61 18.09
N GLN A 752 -22.13 7.23 19.15
CA GLN A 752 -20.75 7.70 19.17
C GLN A 752 -19.81 6.52 19.43
N PHE A 753 -18.81 6.37 18.57
CA PHE A 753 -17.76 5.35 18.67
C PHE A 753 -16.44 5.97 19.10
N ILE A 754 -15.86 5.46 20.17
CA ILE A 754 -14.61 5.96 20.74
C ILE A 754 -13.50 4.96 20.46
N ILE A 755 -12.41 5.43 19.86
CA ILE A 755 -11.20 4.63 19.67
C ILE A 755 -10.33 4.72 20.92
N GLY A 756 -10.41 3.72 21.79
CA GLY A 756 -9.71 3.66 23.08
C GLY A 756 -8.45 2.79 23.06
N HIS A 757 -7.70 2.85 24.15
CA HIS A 757 -6.56 1.96 24.43
C HIS A 757 -6.70 1.40 25.84
N ASN A 758 -6.88 0.08 25.96
CA ASN A 758 -7.10 -0.62 27.22
C ASN A 758 -6.05 -1.73 27.42
N PRO A 759 -4.80 -1.38 27.78
CA PRO A 759 -3.75 -2.37 27.96
C PRO A 759 -3.99 -3.17 29.25
N VAL A 760 -4.32 -4.45 29.10
CA VAL A 760 -4.43 -5.40 30.21
C VAL A 760 -3.25 -6.37 30.16
N ALA A 761 -2.57 -6.55 31.29
CA ALA A 761 -1.42 -7.42 31.44
C ALA A 761 -1.58 -8.35 32.64
N PHE A 762 -0.97 -9.54 32.56
CA PHE A 762 -0.97 -10.54 33.61
C PHE A 762 0.48 -10.83 34.05
N VAL A 763 0.71 -11.04 35.35
CA VAL A 763 2.05 -11.17 35.93
C VAL A 763 2.78 -12.44 35.48
N ASP A 764 2.05 -13.44 34.97
CA ASP A 764 2.56 -14.71 34.46
C ASP A 764 2.61 -14.76 32.92
N VAL A 765 2.40 -13.63 32.24
CA VAL A 765 2.55 -13.48 30.80
C VAL A 765 3.66 -12.47 30.53
N ALA A 766 4.85 -12.96 30.19
CA ALA A 766 5.95 -12.08 29.81
C ALA A 766 5.64 -11.37 28.48
N GLU A 767 5.98 -10.08 28.38
CA GLU A 767 5.77 -9.27 27.17
C GLU A 767 6.38 -9.88 25.90
N SER A 768 7.50 -10.59 26.02
CA SER A 768 8.18 -11.28 24.92
C SER A 768 7.62 -12.67 24.60
N ALA A 769 6.59 -13.14 25.30
CA ALA A 769 5.99 -14.44 25.05
C ALA A 769 5.15 -14.41 23.77
N TRP A 770 5.22 -15.47 22.97
CA TRP A 770 4.50 -15.56 21.68
C TRP A 770 2.98 -15.36 21.81
N HIS A 771 2.40 -15.73 22.96
CA HIS A 771 0.97 -15.61 23.25
C HIS A 771 0.59 -14.27 23.93
N ALA A 772 1.55 -13.40 24.24
CA ALA A 772 1.27 -12.13 24.93
C ALA A 772 0.35 -11.20 24.11
N PRO A 773 0.55 -11.02 22.79
CA PRO A 773 -0.34 -10.20 21.96
C PRO A 773 -1.78 -10.74 21.98
N ALA A 774 -1.96 -12.05 21.80
CA ALA A 774 -3.27 -12.68 21.79
C ALA A 774 -4.00 -12.54 23.14
N ILE A 775 -3.31 -12.76 24.25
CA ILE A 775 -3.89 -12.61 25.59
C ILE A 775 -4.26 -11.16 25.86
N ARG A 776 -3.38 -10.21 25.51
CA ARG A 776 -3.65 -8.77 25.62
C ARG A 776 -4.88 -8.37 24.81
N PHE A 777 -4.99 -8.85 23.57
CA PHE A 777 -6.11 -8.56 22.69
C PHE A 777 -7.45 -8.97 23.30
N LEU A 778 -7.54 -10.21 23.80
CA LEU A 778 -8.76 -10.73 24.41
C LEU A 778 -9.08 -10.03 25.72
N ALA A 779 -8.06 -9.76 26.56
CA ALA A 779 -8.25 -9.12 27.85
C ALA A 779 -8.64 -7.64 27.71
N ALA A 780 -8.05 -6.92 26.76
CA ALA A 780 -8.42 -5.54 26.43
C ALA A 780 -9.90 -5.40 26.07
N ARG A 781 -10.50 -6.44 25.47
CA ARG A 781 -11.91 -6.52 25.08
C ARG A 781 -12.83 -7.13 26.14
N GLY A 782 -12.30 -7.49 27.30
CA GLY A 782 -13.08 -8.15 28.36
C GLY A 782 -13.49 -9.59 28.02
N ILE A 783 -12.95 -10.19 26.96
CA ILE A 783 -13.25 -11.58 26.59
C ILE A 783 -12.74 -12.55 27.67
N THR A 784 -11.63 -12.18 28.31
CA THR A 784 -11.05 -12.91 29.43
C THR A 784 -10.57 -11.97 30.52
N THR A 785 -10.76 -12.37 31.77
CA THR A 785 -10.22 -11.68 32.95
C THR A 785 -9.08 -12.46 33.61
N GLY A 786 -8.55 -13.49 32.94
CA GLY A 786 -7.57 -14.40 33.53
C GLY A 786 -8.21 -15.53 34.36
N THR A 787 -7.40 -16.20 35.18
CA THR A 787 -7.82 -17.25 36.12
C THR A 787 -7.99 -16.73 37.55
N ASP A 788 -7.38 -15.59 37.86
CA ASP A 788 -7.53 -14.81 39.08
C ASP A 788 -7.21 -13.33 38.77
N ASP A 789 -7.07 -12.49 39.80
CA ASP A 789 -6.96 -11.04 39.66
C ASP A 789 -5.74 -10.57 38.84
N ASP A 790 -4.63 -11.33 38.80
CA ASP A 790 -3.40 -10.92 38.11
C ASP A 790 -2.74 -12.00 37.24
N ARG A 791 -3.31 -13.21 37.14
CA ARG A 791 -2.78 -14.32 36.33
C ARG A 791 -3.69 -14.75 35.21
N TYR A 792 -3.09 -15.13 34.09
CA TYR A 792 -3.79 -15.76 32.97
C TYR A 792 -3.68 -17.29 32.98
N SER A 793 -2.61 -17.86 33.54
CA SER A 793 -2.27 -19.29 33.49
C SER A 793 -2.12 -19.84 32.05
N PRO A 794 -1.23 -19.28 31.21
CA PRO A 794 -1.16 -19.59 29.77
C PRO A 794 -0.89 -21.07 29.45
N GLY A 795 -0.10 -21.77 30.28
CA GLY A 795 0.23 -23.18 30.10
C GLY A 795 -0.79 -24.18 30.66
N ALA A 796 -1.84 -23.72 31.34
CA ALA A 796 -2.87 -24.61 31.86
C ALA A 796 -3.77 -25.11 30.71
N GLN A 797 -4.24 -26.36 30.81
CA GLN A 797 -5.24 -26.90 29.89
C GLN A 797 -6.56 -26.14 30.07
N VAL A 798 -7.21 -25.81 28.95
CA VAL A 798 -8.53 -25.17 28.98
C VAL A 798 -9.62 -26.25 29.04
N THR A 799 -10.58 -26.07 29.94
CA THR A 799 -11.75 -26.95 30.03
C THR A 799 -12.80 -26.57 28.99
N ARG A 800 -13.70 -27.50 28.65
CA ARG A 800 -14.81 -27.25 27.72
C ARG A 800 -15.70 -26.10 28.18
N GLY A 801 -15.98 -26.01 29.48
CA GLY A 801 -16.74 -24.91 30.07
C GLY A 801 -16.02 -23.56 29.99
N GLN A 802 -14.71 -23.52 30.24
CA GLN A 802 -13.91 -22.29 30.08
C GLN A 802 -13.87 -21.83 28.63
N PHE A 803 -13.70 -22.76 27.68
CA PHE A 803 -13.65 -22.41 26.27
C PHE A 803 -15.00 -21.86 25.79
N ILE A 804 -16.13 -22.42 26.22
CA ILE A 804 -17.47 -21.86 25.92
C ILE A 804 -17.60 -20.41 26.37
N VAL A 805 -17.11 -20.07 27.57
CA VAL A 805 -17.15 -18.68 28.05
C VAL A 805 -16.29 -17.76 27.17
N LEU A 806 -15.06 -18.17 26.84
CA LEU A 806 -14.18 -17.40 25.95
C LEU A 806 -14.81 -17.22 24.57
N LEU A 807 -15.39 -18.29 24.01
CA LEU A 807 -16.01 -18.30 22.70
C LEU A 807 -17.21 -17.37 22.65
N LEU A 808 -18.18 -17.52 23.56
CA LEU A 808 -19.38 -16.67 23.56
C LEU A 808 -19.04 -15.21 23.81
N ASN A 809 -18.12 -14.90 24.73
CA ASN A 809 -17.66 -13.52 24.94
C ASN A 809 -16.98 -12.93 23.69
N SER A 810 -16.22 -13.74 22.94
CA SER A 810 -15.56 -13.30 21.70
C SER A 810 -16.55 -12.81 20.65
N TYR A 811 -17.77 -13.36 20.67
CA TYR A 811 -18.85 -13.03 19.73
C TYR A 811 -19.96 -12.16 20.35
N GLY A 812 -19.78 -11.67 21.59
CA GLY A 812 -20.76 -10.83 22.27
C GLY A 812 -22.07 -11.55 22.63
N ILE A 813 -22.06 -12.89 22.69
CA ILE A 813 -23.25 -13.67 23.03
C ILE A 813 -23.42 -13.64 24.56
N ALA A 814 -24.49 -13.00 25.01
CA ALA A 814 -24.80 -12.87 26.42
C ALA A 814 -25.19 -14.22 27.06
N PRO A 815 -24.81 -14.46 28.32
CA PRO A 815 -25.25 -15.64 29.07
C PRO A 815 -26.77 -15.61 29.34
N GLU A 816 -27.42 -16.77 29.36
CA GLU A 816 -28.85 -16.88 29.58
C GLU A 816 -29.17 -17.15 31.07
N ALA A 817 -29.29 -16.08 31.85
CA ALA A 817 -29.53 -16.15 33.28
C ALA A 817 -30.85 -16.88 33.61
N GLY A 818 -30.77 -17.91 34.45
CA GLY A 818 -31.96 -18.61 34.97
C GLY A 818 -32.63 -19.55 33.96
N ALA A 819 -31.93 -19.96 32.90
CA ALA A 819 -32.43 -20.93 31.92
C ALA A 819 -32.83 -22.26 32.58
N THR A 820 -34.03 -22.75 32.26
CA THR A 820 -34.53 -24.04 32.77
C THR A 820 -34.14 -25.24 31.89
N ASP A 821 -33.73 -24.99 30.65
CA ASP A 821 -33.25 -26.00 29.71
C ASP A 821 -31.72 -25.92 29.58
N ASN A 822 -31.03 -26.89 30.18
CA ASN A 822 -29.57 -26.98 30.13
C ASN A 822 -29.14 -28.48 30.13
N PHE A 823 -27.84 -28.75 30.03
CA PHE A 823 -27.29 -30.09 30.23
C PHE A 823 -27.41 -30.51 31.70
N ALA A 824 -27.59 -31.80 31.94
CA ALA A 824 -27.75 -32.34 33.30
C ALA A 824 -26.52 -32.11 34.19
N ASP A 825 -25.34 -31.92 33.58
CA ASP A 825 -24.07 -31.64 34.25
C ASP A 825 -23.58 -30.19 34.07
N ALA A 826 -24.48 -29.25 33.73
CA ALA A 826 -24.13 -27.83 33.59
C ALA A 826 -23.76 -27.12 34.92
N GLY A 827 -23.97 -27.77 36.07
CA GLY A 827 -23.62 -27.24 37.38
C GLY A 827 -24.35 -25.94 37.76
N SER A 828 -23.79 -25.19 38.70
CA SER A 828 -24.24 -23.86 39.10
C SER A 828 -23.02 -22.97 39.37
N THR A 829 -22.38 -22.53 38.29
CA THR A 829 -21.10 -21.83 38.30
C THR A 829 -20.98 -20.86 37.12
N TYR A 830 -19.84 -20.19 36.98
CA TYR A 830 -19.59 -19.11 36.03
C TYR A 830 -19.88 -19.45 34.56
N TYR A 831 -19.80 -20.72 34.15
CA TYR A 831 -20.10 -21.16 32.79
C TYR A 831 -21.56 -21.61 32.57
N THR A 832 -22.36 -21.78 33.64
CA THR A 832 -23.68 -22.43 33.55
C THR A 832 -24.62 -21.70 32.60
N ASP A 833 -24.72 -20.38 32.72
CA ASP A 833 -25.62 -19.56 31.90
C ASP A 833 -25.09 -19.39 30.46
N TYR A 834 -23.76 -19.40 30.28
CA TYR A 834 -23.14 -19.44 28.95
C TYR A 834 -23.41 -20.77 28.24
N LEU A 835 -23.35 -21.88 28.98
CA LEU A 835 -23.63 -23.19 28.44
C LEU A 835 -25.10 -23.35 28.06
N ALA A 836 -26.02 -22.74 28.81
CA ALA A 836 -27.43 -22.66 28.44
C ALA A 836 -27.62 -21.92 27.11
N ALA A 837 -27.02 -20.74 26.96
CA ALA A 837 -27.05 -19.98 25.72
C ALA A 837 -26.45 -20.80 24.56
N ALA A 838 -25.27 -21.39 24.74
CA ALA A 838 -24.63 -22.22 23.73
C ALA A 838 -25.48 -23.43 23.32
N LYS A 839 -26.21 -24.04 24.26
CA LYS A 839 -27.15 -25.14 23.98
C LYS A 839 -28.33 -24.64 23.13
N ARG A 840 -28.94 -23.52 23.53
CA ARG A 840 -30.08 -22.92 22.82
C ARG A 840 -29.73 -22.51 21.39
N TYR A 841 -28.53 -21.96 21.18
CA TYR A 841 -28.03 -21.59 19.86
C TYR A 841 -27.50 -22.78 19.04
N GLY A 842 -27.48 -24.00 19.58
CA GLY A 842 -27.00 -25.19 18.87
C GLY A 842 -25.47 -25.30 18.75
N ILE A 843 -24.74 -24.35 19.34
CA ILE A 843 -23.26 -24.34 19.42
C ILE A 843 -22.79 -25.55 20.24
N ALA A 844 -23.40 -25.75 21.40
CA ALA A 844 -23.14 -26.90 22.27
C ALA A 844 -24.25 -27.96 22.11
N GLN A 845 -23.89 -29.11 21.54
CA GLN A 845 -24.83 -30.24 21.34
C GLN A 845 -24.67 -31.37 22.36
N GLY A 846 -23.66 -31.27 23.23
CA GLY A 846 -23.35 -32.28 24.25
C GLY A 846 -22.54 -33.46 23.73
N SER A 847 -22.18 -34.37 24.65
CA SER A 847 -21.44 -35.61 24.40
C SER A 847 -22.32 -36.87 24.42
N GLY A 848 -23.65 -36.69 24.53
CA GLY A 848 -24.64 -37.75 24.70
C GLY A 848 -25.35 -37.68 26.07
N ASP A 849 -26.46 -38.40 26.23
CA ASP A 849 -27.21 -38.54 27.50
C ASP A 849 -27.55 -37.21 28.22
N ASN A 850 -27.78 -36.14 27.45
CA ASN A 850 -27.98 -34.77 27.95
C ASN A 850 -26.81 -34.27 28.83
N ARG A 851 -25.57 -34.61 28.47
CA ARG A 851 -24.33 -34.16 29.14
C ARG A 851 -23.45 -33.33 28.23
N PHE A 852 -22.64 -32.45 28.81
CA PHE A 852 -21.63 -31.65 28.11
C PHE A 852 -20.20 -31.89 28.59
N SER A 853 -20.01 -32.41 29.82
CA SER A 853 -18.70 -32.55 30.47
C SER A 853 -17.91 -31.24 30.56
N PRO A 854 -18.45 -30.17 31.18
CA PRO A 854 -17.82 -28.84 31.17
C PRO A 854 -16.45 -28.77 31.85
N ASP A 855 -16.17 -29.65 32.82
CA ASP A 855 -14.92 -29.63 33.59
C ASP A 855 -13.80 -30.48 32.96
N GLU A 856 -14.06 -31.16 31.84
CA GLU A 856 -13.04 -31.91 31.10
C GLU A 856 -12.19 -30.97 30.23
N SER A 857 -10.88 -31.25 30.13
CA SER A 857 -9.96 -30.55 29.22
C SER A 857 -10.39 -30.77 27.77
N ILE A 858 -10.44 -29.69 26.98
CA ILE A 858 -10.91 -29.76 25.60
C ILE A 858 -9.80 -30.25 24.66
N THR A 859 -10.15 -31.13 23.73
CA THR A 859 -9.26 -31.49 22.62
C THR A 859 -9.29 -30.45 21.51
N ARG A 860 -8.26 -30.41 20.65
CA ARG A 860 -8.22 -29.50 19.50
C ARG A 860 -9.42 -29.68 18.57
N GLN A 861 -9.81 -30.92 18.26
CA GLN A 861 -10.97 -31.18 17.40
C GLN A 861 -12.29 -30.70 18.02
N GLU A 862 -12.45 -30.80 19.34
CA GLU A 862 -13.63 -30.30 20.04
C GLU A 862 -13.69 -28.78 20.06
N LEU A 863 -12.55 -28.13 20.29
CA LEU A 863 -12.41 -26.69 20.25
C LEU A 863 -12.83 -26.15 18.88
N PHE A 864 -12.30 -26.73 17.81
CA PHE A 864 -12.63 -26.35 16.43
C PHE A 864 -14.07 -26.67 16.06
N THR A 865 -14.64 -27.77 16.58
CA THR A 865 -16.06 -28.08 16.37
C THR A 865 -16.98 -27.01 16.99
N LEU A 866 -16.67 -26.57 18.22
CA LEU A 866 -17.45 -25.51 18.88
C LEU A 866 -17.27 -24.17 18.17
N LEU A 867 -16.04 -23.84 17.75
CA LEU A 867 -15.75 -22.63 17.00
C LEU A 867 -16.50 -22.59 15.66
N TYR A 868 -16.42 -23.67 14.87
CA TYR A 868 -17.13 -23.82 13.61
C TYR A 868 -18.63 -23.62 13.78
N ARG A 869 -19.25 -24.28 14.77
CA ARG A 869 -20.69 -24.14 15.02
C ARG A 869 -21.08 -22.73 15.45
N ALA A 870 -20.24 -22.04 16.23
CA ALA A 870 -20.50 -20.65 16.59
C ALA A 870 -20.46 -19.75 15.35
N LEU A 871 -19.43 -19.89 14.50
CA LEU A 871 -19.33 -19.16 13.24
C LEU A 871 -20.50 -19.45 12.30
N ASP A 872 -20.89 -20.72 12.14
CA ASP A 872 -22.01 -21.15 11.32
C ASP A 872 -23.34 -20.57 11.82
N THR A 873 -23.59 -20.66 13.13
CA THR A 873 -24.79 -20.12 13.78
C THR A 873 -24.91 -18.60 13.61
N LEU A 874 -23.77 -17.90 13.61
CA LEU A 874 -23.71 -16.46 13.44
C LEU A 874 -23.66 -16.02 11.97
N ALA A 875 -23.64 -16.97 11.02
CA ALA A 875 -23.38 -16.72 9.62
C ALA A 875 -22.08 -15.92 9.37
N GLU A 876 -21.06 -16.16 10.21
CA GLU A 876 -19.75 -15.50 10.17
C GLU A 876 -18.63 -16.42 9.68
N LEU A 877 -18.95 -17.56 9.06
CA LEU A 877 -17.93 -18.38 8.40
C LEU A 877 -17.36 -17.61 7.19
N PRO A 878 -16.03 -17.36 7.14
CA PRO A 878 -15.38 -16.79 5.98
C PRO A 878 -15.61 -17.62 4.69
N GLU A 879 -15.42 -16.99 3.54
CA GLU A 879 -15.42 -17.69 2.26
C GLU A 879 -14.22 -18.64 2.16
N ALA A 880 -14.36 -19.73 1.40
CA ALA A 880 -13.26 -20.69 1.20
C ALA A 880 -12.17 -20.06 0.33
N THR A 881 -10.93 -20.10 0.80
CA THR A 881 -9.78 -19.41 0.19
C THR A 881 -8.76 -20.37 -0.41
N VAL A 882 -8.88 -21.67 -0.13
CA VAL A 882 -8.01 -22.72 -0.66
C VAL A 882 -8.81 -23.94 -1.12
N ASP A 883 -8.38 -24.58 -2.21
CA ASP A 883 -8.92 -25.87 -2.69
C ASP A 883 -8.47 -27.07 -1.83
N ALA A 884 -7.75 -26.82 -0.73
CA ALA A 884 -7.25 -27.85 0.19
C ALA A 884 -8.20 -28.06 1.37
N GLY A 885 -8.77 -29.26 1.50
CA GLY A 885 -9.49 -29.74 2.70
C GLY A 885 -8.55 -30.34 3.75
N SER A 886 -9.09 -30.84 4.87
CA SER A 886 -8.29 -31.44 5.96
C SER A 886 -7.58 -32.74 5.54
N ASP A 887 -7.92 -33.30 4.38
CA ASP A 887 -7.29 -34.50 3.82
C ASP A 887 -5.82 -34.29 3.40
N SER A 888 -5.33 -33.06 3.38
CA SER A 888 -3.91 -32.73 3.14
C SER A 888 -3.01 -33.02 4.36
N TYR A 889 -3.57 -33.30 5.53
CA TYR A 889 -2.84 -33.53 6.78
C TYR A 889 -2.60 -35.02 7.06
N SER A 890 -1.39 -35.35 7.50
CA SER A 890 -0.95 -36.74 7.69
C SER A 890 -1.64 -37.47 8.85
N ASP A 891 -2.32 -36.75 9.73
CA ASP A 891 -3.06 -37.28 10.88
C ASP A 891 -4.59 -37.12 10.74
N VAL A 892 -5.10 -36.83 9.54
CA VAL A 892 -6.55 -36.66 9.29
C VAL A 892 -7.37 -37.89 9.69
N ASP A 893 -6.79 -39.10 9.60
CA ASP A 893 -7.44 -40.35 10.02
C ASP A 893 -7.69 -40.43 11.54
N GLN A 894 -7.05 -39.55 12.34
CA GLN A 894 -7.28 -39.45 13.78
C GLN A 894 -8.45 -38.55 14.15
N VAL A 895 -8.98 -37.78 13.18
CA VAL A 895 -10.12 -36.88 13.37
C VAL A 895 -11.38 -37.71 13.57
N ALA A 896 -12.09 -37.45 14.68
CA ALA A 896 -13.35 -38.12 14.96
C ALA A 896 -14.41 -37.77 13.89
N PRO A 897 -15.32 -38.68 13.52
CA PRO A 897 -16.31 -38.43 12.46
C PRO A 897 -17.16 -37.17 12.67
N TYR A 898 -17.46 -36.80 13.93
CA TYR A 898 -18.25 -35.60 14.24
C TYR A 898 -17.50 -34.29 13.99
N ALA A 899 -16.16 -34.32 13.92
CA ALA A 899 -15.31 -33.14 13.82
C ALA A 899 -14.82 -32.90 12.39
N ARG A 900 -14.94 -33.88 11.49
CA ARG A 900 -14.50 -33.81 10.09
C ARG A 900 -14.97 -32.53 9.39
N GLU A 901 -16.28 -32.30 9.37
CA GLU A 901 -16.87 -31.11 8.74
C GLU A 901 -16.30 -29.80 9.29
N ALA A 902 -16.16 -29.69 10.61
CA ALA A 902 -15.62 -28.50 11.23
C ALA A 902 -14.15 -28.27 10.86
N LEU A 903 -13.31 -29.30 10.91
CA LEU A 903 -11.90 -29.16 10.55
C LEU A 903 -11.73 -28.90 9.05
N ASP A 904 -12.46 -29.60 8.18
CA ASP A 904 -12.48 -29.35 6.74
C ASP A 904 -12.86 -27.90 6.45
N ALA A 905 -13.95 -27.42 7.06
CA ALA A 905 -14.43 -26.07 6.83
C ALA A 905 -13.43 -25.01 7.28
N LEU A 906 -12.80 -25.19 8.45
CA LEU A 906 -11.86 -24.23 8.99
C LEU A 906 -10.49 -24.27 8.26
N VAL A 907 -10.04 -25.44 7.80
CA VAL A 907 -8.82 -25.57 6.96
C VAL A 907 -9.04 -24.91 5.61
N SER A 908 -10.15 -25.22 4.93
CA SER A 908 -10.41 -24.73 3.56
C SER A 908 -10.60 -23.21 3.50
N ARG A 909 -10.79 -22.57 4.65
CA ARG A 909 -10.97 -21.13 4.83
C ARG A 909 -9.72 -20.46 5.40
N GLY A 910 -8.63 -21.20 5.58
CA GLY A 910 -7.36 -20.69 6.12
C GLY A 910 -7.41 -20.30 7.61
N ILE A 911 -8.48 -20.65 8.33
CA ILE A 911 -8.68 -20.30 9.75
C ILE A 911 -7.75 -21.15 10.63
N ILE A 912 -7.47 -22.38 10.21
CA ILE A 912 -6.49 -23.28 10.86
C ILE A 912 -5.48 -23.77 9.83
N GLN A 913 -4.19 -23.69 10.18
CA GLN A 913 -3.08 -24.11 9.32
C GLN A 913 -2.37 -25.38 9.81
N GLY A 914 -2.63 -25.83 11.04
CA GLY A 914 -1.95 -26.98 11.65
C GLY A 914 -0.53 -26.68 12.14
N GLU A 915 0.21 -27.71 12.54
CA GLU A 915 1.62 -27.65 12.91
C GLU A 915 2.42 -28.55 11.96
N GLY A 916 3.09 -27.95 10.98
CA GLY A 916 3.69 -28.69 9.87
C GLY A 916 2.61 -29.39 9.05
N ASP A 917 2.68 -30.71 8.92
CA ASP A 917 1.74 -31.55 8.17
C ASP A 917 0.63 -32.16 9.05
N LYS A 918 0.43 -31.68 10.29
CA LYS A 918 -0.52 -32.27 11.27
C LYS A 918 -1.52 -31.28 11.87
N LEU A 919 -2.71 -31.79 12.19
CA LEU A 919 -3.78 -31.06 12.90
C LEU A 919 -3.77 -31.29 14.42
N ASN A 920 -3.17 -32.40 14.86
CA ASN A 920 -3.14 -32.92 16.23
C ASN A 920 -4.54 -33.00 16.86
N PRO A 921 -5.55 -33.63 16.21
CA PRO A 921 -6.96 -33.47 16.58
C PRO A 921 -7.31 -33.92 18.00
N GLN A 922 -6.57 -34.89 18.55
CA GLN A 922 -6.81 -35.46 19.89
C GLN A 922 -5.99 -34.80 21.00
N GLU A 923 -5.10 -33.86 20.67
CA GLU A 923 -4.29 -33.17 21.67
C GLU A 923 -5.13 -32.21 22.51
N LEU A 924 -4.79 -32.09 23.80
CA LEU A 924 -5.45 -31.16 24.72
C LEU A 924 -4.95 -29.73 24.49
N THR A 925 -5.87 -28.77 24.53
CA THR A 925 -5.53 -27.37 24.23
C THR A 925 -5.18 -26.59 25.50
N THR A 926 -4.12 -25.80 25.45
CA THR A 926 -3.75 -24.84 26.51
C THR A 926 -4.52 -23.53 26.38
N ARG A 927 -4.61 -22.76 27.48
CA ARG A 927 -5.23 -21.43 27.46
C ARG A 927 -4.54 -20.48 26.48
N ALA A 928 -3.20 -20.52 26.37
CA ALA A 928 -2.46 -19.73 25.39
C ALA A 928 -2.83 -20.08 23.94
N GLN A 929 -2.94 -21.37 23.60
CA GLN A 929 -3.36 -21.81 22.27
C GLN A 929 -4.80 -21.42 21.96
N ALA A 930 -5.72 -21.57 22.92
CA ALA A 930 -7.11 -21.13 22.75
C ALA A 930 -7.20 -19.60 22.52
N ALA A 931 -6.40 -18.82 23.25
CA ALA A 931 -6.31 -17.38 23.04
C ALA A 931 -5.81 -17.02 21.64
N GLN A 932 -4.76 -17.71 21.17
CA GLN A 932 -4.17 -17.47 19.85
C GLN A 932 -5.17 -17.77 18.72
N VAL A 933 -5.93 -18.86 18.82
CA VAL A 933 -6.95 -19.20 17.83
C VAL A 933 -8.02 -18.10 17.73
N LEU A 934 -8.53 -17.64 18.87
CA LEU A 934 -9.52 -16.56 18.91
C LEU A 934 -8.93 -15.23 18.42
N TYR A 935 -7.68 -14.93 18.79
CA TYR A 935 -6.99 -13.72 18.33
C TYR A 935 -6.87 -13.69 16.80
N ASN A 936 -6.32 -14.74 16.20
CA ASN A 936 -6.13 -14.82 14.75
C ASN A 936 -7.44 -14.57 14.00
N LEU A 937 -8.54 -15.15 14.49
CA LEU A 937 -9.85 -15.02 13.88
C LEU A 937 -10.42 -13.60 14.02
N LEU A 938 -10.30 -13.00 15.21
CA LEU A 938 -10.86 -11.68 15.52
C LEU A 938 -9.99 -10.51 15.01
N SER A 939 -8.72 -10.76 14.67
CA SER A 939 -7.79 -9.77 14.15
C SER A 939 -7.63 -9.81 12.62
N GLN A 940 -8.28 -10.76 11.94
CA GLN A 940 -8.22 -10.93 10.48
C GLN A 940 -9.57 -10.72 9.78
N HIS A 941 -10.68 -10.79 10.53
CA HIS A 941 -12.07 -10.70 10.02
C HIS A 941 -12.92 -9.77 10.89
#